data_AF-A0A167CJC5-F1
#
_entry.id   AF-A0A167CJC5-F1
#
_cell.length_a   1.000
_cell.length_b   1.000
_cell.length_c   1.000
_cell.angle_alpha   90.00
_cell.angle_beta   90.00
_cell.angle_gamma   90.00
#
_symmetry.space_group_name_H-M   'P 1'
#
loop_
_entity.id
_entity.type
_entity.pdbx_description
1 polymer ?
#
loop_
_entity_poly.entity_id
_entity_poly.type
_entity_poly.pdbx_seq_one_letter_code
_entity_poly.pdbx_strand_id
1 'polypeptide(L)'
;MRNSSFPGARWEPSGGPTLALRQNSVAGPFGFLNPTTAIYDIRSNDRPRGRRADLADITDTEKQERAKVRWNARRHVLILPRATPLTCRLEKSTNLHRVLLGIGRMFTLFPYWDVSWLIGVSFTIGCLLFVASGLFCWLPIAYPETAFPQEKLVAGGVSAFLGATLFQIGAVLLILESYNDSAETKFGGALEDLFVKRLGIARRVRNHRPQHFDPMDPSTKQHLYPDNDRRGSTSSVIASSAEENIDVYQELPFRNPNDDDIALAKRSWQWWPSWHDITTHYVYEIGFLASFTMSVGATVFYICGILGLPGIFSNLSDAALKAAYYFPYLLGGVLFSVSSLMYILETQPNWYTPQPFKIGWHVGVWNMIGSLGWTLAASLGYCNASWCVYQNELTLIWASAAFSFGSALQWYESLDNRVLSDLKAAFSVPVVQRLAAFQTLTVACPLGSIAKDMMSAQTGGKVIGYEPGEIPAQGAVTVQFLLGVPGIPLQACIDHQYNDSRVMDKRPGMYLKYLPFRYDEVTAKQFTGGSYLFDTLENAKEYARWVREDYEVGDETKSKFLEQPLFESSSCQVWKVMGAHSFAPIEEHAVGRLQYWSCDVEDAETTLRESYAKLRAAAETQNAAAFWLLYDAEKKVLAAQLAFKKETGSDESSARRSFAAVAAKPALENLLPEGLGSKLLFDRTGLFLTIWLPRSRDNGGCARLIPNYPFVPAITAQDA
;
A
#
# COMPACT_ATOMS: atom_id res chain seq x y z
N MET A 1 42.35 -2.27 11.05
CA MET A 1 42.06 -2.50 9.62
C MET A 1 40.57 -2.74 9.34
N ARG A 2 39.77 -3.35 10.24
CA ARG A 2 38.32 -3.63 10.06
C ARG A 2 37.40 -2.40 10.14
N ASN A 3 37.76 -1.41 10.94
CA ASN A 3 37.01 -0.14 11.10
C ASN A 3 37.23 0.77 9.88
N SER A 4 38.49 0.92 9.44
CA SER A 4 38.89 1.83 8.36
C SER A 4 38.27 1.56 6.99
N SER A 5 37.75 0.35 6.73
CA SER A 5 37.14 -0.05 5.46
C SER A 5 35.61 -0.17 5.52
N PHE A 6 34.97 -0.01 6.69
CA PHE A 6 33.52 0.14 6.74
C PHE A 6 33.21 1.54 6.18
N PRO A 7 32.49 1.66 5.04
CA PRO A 7 32.20 2.95 4.44
C PRO A 7 31.44 3.85 5.44
N GLY A 8 31.33 5.14 5.14
CA GLY A 8 30.56 6.11 5.93
C GLY A 8 29.09 5.69 6.10
N ALA A 9 28.22 6.61 6.54
CA ALA A 9 26.80 6.27 6.63
C ALA A 9 26.30 5.69 5.29
N ARG A 10 25.95 4.40 5.27
CA ARG A 10 25.46 3.64 4.09
C ARG A 10 24.13 4.20 3.53
N TRP A 11 23.64 5.27 4.15
CA TRP A 11 22.41 5.99 3.90
C TRP A 11 22.53 7.39 4.53
N GLU A 12 22.27 8.44 3.76
CA GLU A 12 21.97 9.77 4.31
C GLU A 12 20.44 9.95 4.36
N PRO A 13 19.86 10.33 5.52
CA PRO A 13 18.47 10.72 5.55
C PRO A 13 18.25 11.87 4.58
N SER A 14 17.36 11.70 3.60
CA SER A 14 17.05 12.74 2.61
C SER A 14 16.58 14.01 3.31
N GLY A 15 17.51 14.95 3.50
CA GLY A 15 17.27 16.21 4.18
C GLY A 15 17.11 16.14 5.71
N GLY A 16 17.69 15.12 6.37
CA GLY A 16 17.83 15.04 7.84
C GLY A 16 19.25 15.42 8.35
N PRO A 17 19.54 15.23 9.65
CA PRO A 17 20.86 15.55 10.22
C PRO A 17 21.95 14.61 9.66
N THR A 18 23.17 15.13 9.53
CA THR A 18 24.32 14.36 9.03
C THR A 18 24.74 13.31 10.06
N LEU A 19 24.91 12.06 9.63
CA LEU A 19 25.32 10.94 10.51
C LEU A 19 26.83 10.70 10.40
N ALA A 20 27.53 10.73 11.53
CA ALA A 20 28.96 10.41 11.58
C ALA A 20 29.16 9.01 12.16
N LEU A 21 29.79 8.11 11.41
CA LEU A 21 30.13 6.77 11.89
C LEU A 21 31.15 6.86 13.03
N ARG A 22 30.83 6.27 14.18
CA ARG A 22 31.80 6.06 15.24
C ARG A 22 32.62 4.82 14.90
N GLN A 23 33.79 5.02 14.30
CA GLN A 23 34.68 3.96 13.84
C GLN A 23 34.91 2.83 14.88
N ASN A 24 35.06 3.17 16.16
CA ASN A 24 35.29 2.21 17.25
C ASN A 24 34.03 1.42 17.68
N SER A 25 32.87 1.67 17.06
CA SER A 25 31.60 1.02 17.39
C SER A 25 31.18 -0.06 16.39
N VAL A 26 31.95 -0.26 15.32
CA VAL A 26 31.72 -1.30 14.32
C VAL A 26 32.09 -2.64 14.93
N ALA A 27 31.11 -3.54 15.07
CA ALA A 27 31.30 -4.85 15.69
C ALA A 27 30.54 -5.94 14.92
N GLY A 28 31.01 -7.17 15.07
CA GLY A 28 30.40 -8.37 14.49
C GLY A 28 30.98 -9.64 15.10
N PRO A 29 30.25 -10.77 15.03
CA PRO A 29 30.51 -11.97 15.82
C PRO A 29 31.89 -12.60 15.55
N PHE A 30 32.33 -12.61 14.30
CA PHE A 30 33.61 -13.20 13.87
C PHE A 30 34.43 -12.25 13.01
N GLY A 31 35.76 -12.29 13.12
CA GLY A 31 36.68 -11.39 12.41
C GLY A 31 36.67 -11.48 10.89
N PHE A 32 36.34 -12.65 10.34
CA PHE A 32 36.33 -12.94 8.90
C PHE A 32 34.99 -12.68 8.20
N LEU A 33 33.93 -12.37 8.96
CA LEU A 33 32.62 -11.98 8.42
C LEU A 33 32.45 -10.46 8.42
N ASN A 34 31.46 -9.98 7.68
CA ASN A 34 31.12 -8.56 7.65
C ASN A 34 30.56 -8.10 9.02
N PRO A 35 30.76 -6.81 9.39
CA PRO A 35 30.24 -6.28 10.65
C PRO A 35 28.71 -6.29 10.68
N THR A 36 28.13 -6.69 11.79
CA THR A 36 26.67 -6.79 11.96
C THR A 36 26.07 -5.60 12.71
N THR A 37 26.90 -4.77 13.35
CA THR A 37 26.46 -3.61 14.13
C THR A 37 27.38 -2.41 13.97
N ALA A 38 26.81 -1.21 13.97
CA ALA A 38 27.54 0.06 13.97
C ALA A 38 26.74 1.15 14.70
N ILE A 39 27.41 2.13 15.30
CA ILE A 39 26.79 3.29 15.95
C ILE A 39 27.16 4.57 15.20
N TYR A 40 26.15 5.37 14.91
CA TYR A 40 26.27 6.68 14.28
C TYR A 40 25.90 7.77 15.28
N ASP A 41 26.74 8.80 15.34
CA ASP A 41 26.49 10.02 16.09
C ASP A 41 25.76 11.03 15.20
N ILE A 42 24.72 11.69 15.73
CA ILE A 42 23.92 12.70 15.00
C ILE A 42 24.66 14.05 15.06
N ARG A 43 25.03 14.64 13.92
CA ARG A 43 25.64 15.97 13.84
C ARG A 43 24.62 17.05 13.44
N SER A 44 24.72 18.24 14.06
CA SER A 44 24.02 19.44 13.59
C SER A 44 24.65 19.93 12.28
N ASN A 45 23.82 20.32 11.30
CA ASN A 45 24.30 20.91 10.05
C ASN A 45 24.95 22.30 10.30
N ASP A 46 26.26 22.43 10.07
CA ASP A 46 26.98 23.71 9.96
C ASP A 46 27.06 24.16 8.48
N ARG A 47 25.91 24.36 7.80
CA ARG A 47 25.90 24.99 6.46
C ARG A 47 25.64 26.51 6.59
N PRO A 48 26.37 27.41 5.91
CA PRO A 48 26.29 28.87 6.12
C PRO A 48 24.98 29.57 5.71
N ARG A 49 23.93 28.83 5.31
CA ARG A 49 22.63 29.38 4.87
C ARG A 49 21.41 28.59 5.35
N GLY A 50 21.57 27.57 6.18
CA GLY A 50 20.46 26.79 6.74
C GLY A 50 20.13 27.25 8.16
N ARG A 51 18.85 27.55 8.44
CA ARG A 51 18.38 27.89 9.79
C ARG A 51 18.68 26.72 10.75
N ARG A 52 19.42 27.01 11.82
CA ARG A 52 19.86 26.13 12.90
C ARG A 52 18.65 25.58 13.67
N ALA A 53 18.13 24.38 13.38
CA ALA A 53 16.84 23.97 13.99
C ALA A 53 16.57 22.47 14.28
N ASP A 54 17.44 21.50 13.96
CA ASP A 54 17.07 20.09 14.23
C ASP A 54 17.37 19.62 15.67
N LEU A 55 18.39 20.18 16.33
CA LEU A 55 18.76 19.85 17.72
C LEU A 55 18.25 20.87 18.76
N ALA A 56 17.64 21.96 18.29
CA ALA A 56 17.17 23.07 19.14
C ALA A 56 15.99 22.68 20.06
N ASP A 57 15.27 21.60 19.74
CA ASP A 57 14.15 21.06 20.52
C ASP A 57 14.58 20.24 21.76
N ILE A 58 15.87 19.90 21.88
CA ILE A 58 16.39 19.16 23.03
C ILE A 58 17.17 20.14 23.90
N THR A 59 16.51 20.67 24.94
CA THR A 59 17.07 21.68 25.87
C THR A 59 18.17 21.15 26.79
N ASP A 60 18.43 19.84 26.75
CA ASP A 60 19.26 19.12 27.70
C ASP A 60 20.52 18.59 26.98
N THR A 61 21.67 19.20 27.26
CA THR A 61 22.95 18.92 26.59
C THR A 61 23.39 17.46 26.75
N GLU A 62 23.05 16.81 27.87
CA GLU A 62 23.29 15.37 28.06
C GLU A 62 22.44 14.48 27.15
N LYS A 63 21.21 14.88 26.82
CA LYS A 63 20.35 14.14 25.89
C LYS A 63 20.79 14.32 24.44
N GLN A 64 21.34 15.49 24.10
CA GLN A 64 21.97 15.73 22.80
C GLN A 64 23.19 14.81 22.60
N GLU A 65 24.05 14.63 23.61
CA GLU A 65 25.19 13.69 23.54
C GLU A 65 24.78 12.19 23.53
N ARG A 66 23.59 11.87 24.05
CA ARG A 66 23.05 10.50 24.10
C ARG A 66 22.27 10.09 22.84
N ALA A 67 21.92 11.03 21.96
CA ALA A 67 21.17 10.74 20.73
C ALA A 67 22.06 10.01 19.71
N LYS A 68 22.00 8.67 19.72
CA LYS A 68 22.80 7.78 18.88
C LYS A 68 21.91 6.87 18.06
N VAL A 69 22.22 6.72 16.78
CA VAL A 69 21.52 5.79 15.89
C VAL A 69 22.35 4.51 15.81
N ARG A 70 21.76 3.37 16.17
CA ARG A 70 22.41 2.06 16.04
C ARG A 70 21.90 1.38 14.78
N TRP A 71 22.82 1.06 13.88
CA TRP A 71 22.59 0.21 12.73
C TRP A 71 22.81 -1.27 13.11
N ASN A 72 21.95 -2.15 12.62
CA ASN A 72 22.14 -3.60 12.67
C ASN A 72 21.88 -4.19 11.28
N ALA A 73 22.57 -5.26 10.90
CA ALA A 73 22.47 -5.90 9.58
C ALA A 73 21.02 -6.16 9.12
N ARG A 74 20.14 -6.68 10.00
CA ARG A 74 18.71 -6.93 9.71
C ARG A 74 17.74 -5.76 9.83
N ARG A 75 18.14 -4.64 10.45
CA ARG A 75 17.23 -3.49 10.63
C ARG A 75 17.51 -2.48 9.54
N HIS A 76 16.94 -2.73 8.37
CA HIS A 76 16.98 -1.82 7.25
C HIS A 76 16.11 -0.59 7.54
N VAL A 77 16.78 0.57 7.59
CA VAL A 77 16.25 1.93 7.47
C VAL A 77 15.18 2.35 8.49
N LEU A 78 15.60 3.00 9.57
CA LEU A 78 14.73 3.93 10.29
C LEU A 78 14.55 5.17 9.39
N ILE A 79 13.57 5.15 8.47
CA ILE A 79 13.18 6.35 7.72
C ILE A 79 12.54 7.29 8.74
N LEU A 80 13.33 8.26 9.23
CA LEU A 80 12.85 9.30 10.11
C LEU A 80 12.03 10.30 9.26
N PRO A 81 10.70 10.35 9.40
CA PRO A 81 9.91 11.35 8.70
C PRO A 81 10.27 12.73 9.28
N ARG A 82 10.41 13.74 8.41
CA ARG A 82 10.72 15.14 8.81
C ARG A 82 9.68 15.75 9.75
N ALA A 83 8.45 15.22 9.80
CA ALA A 83 7.27 15.91 10.31
C ALA A 83 7.05 15.88 11.84
N THR A 84 7.78 15.09 12.62
CA THR A 84 7.59 14.97 14.08
C THR A 84 8.84 15.41 14.85
N PRO A 85 8.79 15.95 16.08
CA PRO A 85 9.98 16.31 16.87
C PRO A 85 10.93 15.13 17.14
N LEU A 86 12.25 15.37 17.25
CA LEU A 86 13.26 14.32 17.54
C LEU A 86 13.03 13.62 18.89
N THR A 87 12.40 14.30 19.84
CA THR A 87 12.03 13.80 21.17
C THR A 87 10.99 12.68 21.11
N CYS A 88 9.95 12.80 20.29
CA CYS A 88 8.99 11.71 20.01
C CYS A 88 9.62 10.55 19.23
N ARG A 89 10.70 10.81 18.48
CA ARG A 89 11.39 9.84 17.61
C ARG A 89 12.41 8.96 18.35
N LEU A 90 12.76 9.31 19.59
CA LEU A 90 13.77 8.62 20.43
C LEU A 90 13.18 7.94 21.68
N GLU A 91 11.86 8.01 21.90
CA GLU A 91 11.24 7.39 23.07
C GLU A 91 11.37 5.86 23.05
N LYS A 92 12.31 5.34 23.84
CA LYS A 92 12.23 3.98 24.38
C LYS A 92 11.07 3.94 25.35
N SER A 93 9.92 3.50 24.88
CA SER A 93 8.79 3.26 25.76
C SER A 93 8.27 1.85 25.48
N THR A 94 8.80 0.90 26.25
CA THR A 94 8.20 -0.42 26.50
C THR A 94 6.89 -0.24 27.26
N ASN A 95 5.91 0.38 26.60
CA ASN A 95 4.58 0.56 27.16
C ASN A 95 3.71 -0.64 26.75
N LEU A 96 3.06 -1.27 27.73
CA LEU A 96 2.15 -2.39 27.50
C LEU A 96 1.10 -2.08 26.42
N HIS A 97 0.62 -0.84 26.38
CA HIS A 97 -0.31 -0.38 25.35
C HIS A 97 0.27 -0.49 23.94
N ARG A 98 1.55 -0.16 23.73
CA ARG A 98 2.21 -0.28 22.41
C ARG A 98 2.40 -1.74 22.01
N VAL A 99 2.71 -2.61 22.97
CA VAL A 99 2.81 -4.07 22.73
C VAL A 99 1.46 -4.65 22.33
N LEU A 100 0.39 -4.30 23.06
CA LEU A 100 -0.98 -4.73 22.73
C LEU A 100 -1.45 -4.19 21.38
N LEU A 101 -1.10 -2.95 21.04
CA LEU A 101 -1.36 -2.38 19.73
C LEU A 101 -0.62 -3.14 18.62
N GLY A 102 0.66 -3.50 18.85
CA GLY A 102 1.43 -4.33 17.92
C GLY A 102 0.83 -5.72 17.72
N ILE A 103 0.38 -6.37 18.80
CA ILE A 103 -0.35 -7.65 18.72
C ILE A 103 -1.66 -7.46 17.95
N GLY A 104 -2.41 -6.40 18.25
CA GLY A 104 -3.62 -6.05 17.50
C GLY A 104 -3.35 -5.92 16.00
N ARG A 105 -2.22 -5.29 15.62
CA ARG A 105 -1.79 -5.16 14.21
C ARG A 105 -1.51 -6.49 13.52
N MET A 106 -1.02 -7.51 14.24
CA MET A 106 -0.87 -8.85 13.64
C MET A 106 -2.20 -9.38 13.12
N PHE A 107 -3.32 -9.03 13.75
CA PHE A 107 -4.65 -9.43 13.30
C PHE A 107 -5.36 -8.42 12.40
N THR A 108 -4.86 -7.18 12.31
CA THR A 108 -5.52 -6.07 11.58
C THR A 108 -4.71 -5.49 10.42
N LEU A 109 -3.47 -5.91 10.16
CA LEU A 109 -2.62 -5.40 9.08
C LEU A 109 -1.95 -6.56 8.31
N PHE A 110 -2.26 -6.69 7.00
CA PHE A 110 -1.73 -7.76 6.13
C PHE A 110 -1.02 -7.17 4.90
N PRO A 111 0.20 -6.63 5.06
CA PRO A 111 0.99 -6.11 3.95
C PRO A 111 1.56 -7.26 3.12
N TYR A 112 0.74 -7.84 2.24
CA TYR A 112 1.13 -8.96 1.37
C TYR A 112 2.25 -8.61 0.36
N TRP A 113 2.54 -7.32 0.16
CA TRP A 113 3.63 -6.84 -0.70
C TRP A 113 5.00 -6.79 0.03
N ASP A 114 5.00 -7.06 1.33
CA ASP A 114 6.19 -7.02 2.19
C ASP A 114 6.73 -8.45 2.36
N VAL A 115 7.97 -8.65 1.89
CA VAL A 115 8.61 -9.97 1.91
C VAL A 115 8.84 -10.45 3.35
N SER A 116 9.24 -9.57 4.27
CA SER A 116 9.49 -9.90 5.69
C SER A 116 8.21 -10.35 6.40
N TRP A 117 7.09 -9.71 6.08
CA TRP A 117 5.78 -10.08 6.59
C TRP A 117 5.34 -11.46 6.07
N LEU A 118 5.49 -11.70 4.77
CA LEU A 118 5.15 -12.99 4.16
C LEU A 118 5.98 -14.14 4.75
N ILE A 119 7.27 -13.91 5.00
CA ILE A 119 8.15 -14.88 5.66
C ILE A 119 7.62 -15.20 7.06
N GLY A 120 7.39 -14.17 7.88
CA GLY A 120 6.91 -14.33 9.25
C GLY A 120 5.58 -15.09 9.33
N VAL A 121 4.62 -14.75 8.47
CA VAL A 121 3.32 -15.43 8.40
C VAL A 121 3.45 -16.87 7.91
N SER A 122 4.23 -17.11 6.85
CA SER A 122 4.39 -18.46 6.27
C SER A 122 5.01 -19.43 7.28
N PHE A 123 6.07 -19.02 7.97
CA PHE A 123 6.68 -19.86 9.01
C PHE A 123 5.76 -20.04 10.23
N THR A 124 5.06 -18.98 10.66
CA THR A 124 4.14 -19.08 11.81
C THR A 124 3.00 -20.06 11.53
N ILE A 125 2.28 -19.90 10.41
CA ILE A 125 1.17 -20.78 10.05
C ILE A 125 1.67 -22.19 9.74
N GLY A 126 2.80 -22.32 9.04
CA GLY A 126 3.41 -23.62 8.76
C GLY A 126 3.73 -24.41 10.04
N CYS A 127 4.31 -23.75 11.04
CA CYS A 127 4.59 -24.36 12.34
C CYS A 127 3.33 -24.71 13.14
N LEU A 128 2.27 -23.88 13.09
CA LEU A 128 0.99 -24.22 13.71
C LEU A 128 0.35 -25.47 13.06
N LEU A 129 0.51 -25.65 11.75
CA LEU A 129 0.09 -26.88 11.07
C LEU A 129 0.92 -28.09 11.51
N PHE A 130 2.22 -27.93 11.79
CA PHE A 130 3.01 -28.99 12.40
C PHE A 130 2.62 -29.31 13.84
N VAL A 131 2.19 -28.31 14.64
CA VAL A 131 1.58 -28.56 15.96
C VAL A 131 0.32 -29.40 15.79
N ALA A 132 -0.58 -29.02 14.87
CA ALA A 132 -1.80 -29.79 14.60
C ALA A 132 -1.48 -31.22 14.12
N SER A 133 -0.52 -31.38 13.21
CA SER A 133 -0.03 -32.69 12.77
C SER A 133 0.49 -33.53 13.93
N GLY A 134 1.33 -32.94 14.80
CA GLY A 134 1.86 -33.63 15.97
C GLY A 134 0.74 -34.05 16.93
N LEU A 135 -0.29 -33.23 17.11
CA LEU A 135 -1.46 -33.57 17.93
C LEU A 135 -2.24 -34.76 17.34
N PHE A 136 -2.52 -34.77 16.04
CA PHE A 136 -3.18 -35.91 15.38
C PHE A 136 -2.36 -37.21 15.47
N CYS A 137 -1.03 -37.11 15.51
CA CYS A 137 -0.18 -38.29 15.64
C CYS A 137 0.02 -38.74 17.10
N TRP A 138 0.05 -37.81 18.05
CA TRP A 138 0.36 -38.05 19.45
C TRP A 138 -0.87 -38.38 20.30
N LEU A 139 -2.02 -37.71 20.08
CA LEU A 139 -3.24 -37.92 20.86
C LEU A 139 -3.70 -39.38 20.86
N PRO A 140 -3.72 -40.12 19.73
CA PRO A 140 -4.08 -41.54 19.73
C PRO A 140 -3.15 -42.43 20.55
N ILE A 141 -1.90 -41.98 20.78
CA ILE A 141 -0.91 -42.72 21.59
C ILE A 141 -1.13 -42.42 23.08
N ALA A 142 -1.35 -41.15 23.43
CA ALA A 142 -1.54 -40.72 24.82
C ALA A 142 -2.93 -41.05 25.37
N TYR A 143 -3.96 -40.87 24.54
CA TYR A 143 -5.37 -41.08 24.86
C TYR A 143 -6.04 -41.90 23.74
N PRO A 144 -5.89 -43.24 23.75
CA PRO A 144 -6.46 -44.09 22.70
C PRO A 144 -7.98 -43.96 22.54
N GLU A 145 -8.69 -43.50 23.57
CA GLU A 145 -10.14 -43.30 23.56
C GLU A 145 -10.60 -42.14 22.65
N THR A 146 -9.71 -41.21 22.29
CA THR A 146 -10.03 -40.09 21.39
C THR A 146 -9.78 -40.43 19.92
N ALA A 147 -9.23 -41.62 19.64
CA ALA A 147 -8.76 -41.97 18.30
C ALA A 147 -9.92 -42.15 17.32
N PHE A 148 -9.81 -41.54 16.14
CA PHE A 148 -10.77 -41.71 15.05
C PHE A 148 -10.14 -42.29 13.77
N PRO A 149 -10.94 -42.88 12.86
CA PRO A 149 -10.41 -43.49 11.65
C PRO A 149 -9.60 -42.49 10.82
N GLN A 150 -8.41 -42.91 10.38
CA GLN A 150 -7.50 -42.14 9.53
C GLN A 150 -6.91 -40.86 10.16
N GLU A 151 -7.03 -40.68 11.47
CA GLU A 151 -6.48 -39.52 12.19
C GLU A 151 -4.98 -39.32 11.95
N LYS A 152 -4.15 -40.32 12.26
CA LYS A 152 -2.69 -40.22 12.08
C LYS A 152 -2.27 -40.14 10.60
N LEU A 153 -2.89 -40.95 9.74
CA LEU A 153 -2.45 -41.14 8.36
C LEU A 153 -2.92 -40.02 7.42
N VAL A 154 -4.17 -39.56 7.57
CA VAL A 154 -4.74 -38.52 6.70
C VAL A 154 -4.63 -37.16 7.37
N ALA A 155 -5.18 -36.98 8.59
CA ALA A 155 -5.15 -35.66 9.23
C ALA A 155 -3.72 -35.25 9.58
N GLY A 156 -2.95 -36.13 10.22
CA GLY A 156 -1.52 -35.92 10.49
C GLY A 156 -0.72 -35.67 9.21
N GLY A 157 -0.77 -36.60 8.26
CA GLY A 157 -0.02 -36.52 7.00
C GLY A 157 -0.31 -35.29 6.14
N VAL A 158 -1.60 -34.93 5.97
CA VAL A 158 -2.00 -33.75 5.19
C VAL A 158 -1.61 -32.45 5.91
N SER A 159 -1.79 -32.37 7.23
CA SER A 159 -1.35 -31.20 8.00
C SER A 159 0.17 -31.01 7.93
N ALA A 160 0.95 -32.09 8.02
CA ALA A 160 2.40 -32.04 7.85
C ALA A 160 2.80 -31.54 6.45
N PHE A 161 2.14 -32.04 5.39
CA PHE A 161 2.42 -31.60 4.03
C PHE A 161 2.11 -30.11 3.81
N LEU A 162 0.96 -29.63 4.27
CA LEU A 162 0.58 -28.22 4.17
C LEU A 162 1.53 -27.33 4.99
N GLY A 163 1.91 -27.78 6.18
CA GLY A 163 2.92 -27.12 7.01
C GLY A 163 4.27 -27.01 6.28
N ALA A 164 4.74 -28.10 5.69
CA ALA A 164 6.00 -28.15 4.96
C ALA A 164 5.99 -27.28 3.70
N THR A 165 4.84 -27.19 3.03
CA THR A 165 4.67 -26.33 1.84
C THR A 165 4.80 -24.85 2.22
N LEU A 166 4.11 -24.41 3.27
CA LEU A 166 4.23 -23.02 3.75
C LEU A 166 5.64 -22.72 4.27
N PHE A 167 6.27 -23.68 4.93
CA PHE A 167 7.65 -23.56 5.37
C PHE A 167 8.62 -23.41 4.19
N GLN A 168 8.40 -24.15 3.09
CA GLN A 168 9.17 -24.04 1.86
C GLN A 168 8.98 -22.67 1.18
N ILE A 169 7.74 -22.17 1.13
CA ILE A 169 7.44 -20.84 0.58
C ILE A 169 8.19 -19.77 1.39
N GLY A 170 8.11 -19.82 2.73
CA GLY A 170 8.84 -18.91 3.61
C GLY A 170 10.34 -18.97 3.39
N ALA A 171 10.91 -20.17 3.24
CA ALA A 171 12.33 -20.39 2.97
C ALA A 171 12.82 -19.83 1.62
N VAL A 172 11.98 -19.88 0.58
CA VAL A 172 12.29 -19.23 -0.70
C VAL A 172 12.26 -17.71 -0.55
N LEU A 173 11.22 -17.17 0.09
CA LEU A 173 11.13 -15.71 0.32
C LEU A 173 12.29 -15.19 1.18
N LEU A 174 12.72 -15.96 2.18
CA LEU A 174 13.83 -15.62 3.06
C LEU A 174 15.17 -15.52 2.34
N ILE A 175 15.44 -16.41 1.37
CA ILE A 175 16.65 -16.26 0.55
C ILE A 175 16.52 -15.07 -0.40
N LEU A 176 15.33 -14.77 -0.93
CA LEU A 176 15.12 -13.60 -1.78
C LEU A 176 15.33 -12.28 -1.01
N GLU A 177 14.89 -12.22 0.23
CA GLU A 177 15.09 -11.08 1.13
C GLU A 177 16.59 -10.82 1.36
N SER A 178 17.36 -11.87 1.69
CA SER A 178 18.74 -11.75 2.19
C SER A 178 19.81 -11.25 1.20
N TYR A 179 19.48 -11.13 -0.09
CA TYR A 179 20.34 -10.45 -1.06
C TYR A 179 19.68 -9.21 -1.66
N ASN A 180 18.48 -8.84 -1.19
CA ASN A 180 17.75 -7.63 -1.54
C ASN A 180 17.59 -6.67 -0.34
N ASP A 181 18.53 -6.70 0.62
CA ASP A 181 18.71 -5.87 1.83
C ASP A 181 18.55 -4.32 1.68
N SER A 182 18.18 -3.80 0.51
CA SER A 182 17.88 -2.38 0.28
C SER A 182 16.67 -2.15 -0.65
N ALA A 183 15.98 -3.22 -1.04
CA ALA A 183 14.90 -3.24 -2.01
C ALA A 183 13.68 -4.04 -1.54
N GLU A 184 13.57 -4.40 -0.26
CA GLU A 184 12.43 -5.13 0.33
C GLU A 184 11.08 -4.46 0.00
N THR A 185 11.02 -3.13 0.05
CA THR A 185 9.84 -2.33 -0.31
C THR A 185 9.50 -2.37 -1.80
N LYS A 186 10.43 -2.83 -2.64
CA LYS A 186 10.28 -3.00 -4.10
C LYS A 186 9.85 -4.42 -4.47
N PHE A 187 9.75 -5.36 -3.52
CA PHE A 187 9.32 -6.74 -3.76
C PHE A 187 7.97 -6.82 -4.47
N GLY A 188 6.95 -6.10 -3.96
CA GLY A 188 5.61 -6.08 -4.55
C GLY A 188 5.60 -5.68 -6.03
N GLY A 189 6.34 -4.63 -6.39
CA GLY A 189 6.47 -4.18 -7.78
C GLY A 189 7.27 -5.14 -8.66
N ALA A 190 8.26 -5.83 -8.10
CA ALA A 190 9.02 -6.83 -8.83
C ALA A 190 8.24 -8.13 -9.08
N LEU A 191 7.42 -8.55 -8.12
CA LEU A 191 6.54 -9.71 -8.25
C LEU A 191 5.53 -9.49 -9.37
N GLU A 192 4.94 -8.30 -9.42
CA GLU A 192 4.06 -7.88 -10.51
C GLU A 192 4.79 -7.92 -11.87
N ASP A 193 6.02 -7.40 -11.93
CA ASP A 193 6.84 -7.47 -13.15
C ASP A 193 7.10 -8.91 -13.62
N LEU A 194 7.40 -9.83 -12.71
CA LEU A 194 7.66 -11.23 -13.01
C LEU A 194 6.42 -11.94 -13.59
N PHE A 195 5.26 -11.78 -12.94
CA PHE A 195 4.01 -12.40 -13.38
C PHE A 195 3.48 -11.79 -14.69
N VAL A 196 3.68 -10.48 -14.90
CA VAL A 196 3.17 -9.75 -16.08
C VAL A 196 4.11 -9.87 -17.29
N LYS A 197 5.43 -9.70 -17.11
CA LYS A 197 6.38 -9.64 -18.23
C LYS A 197 7.02 -10.97 -18.59
N ARG A 198 7.41 -11.79 -17.60
CA ARG A 198 8.23 -13.00 -17.83
C ARG A 198 7.43 -14.28 -17.97
N LEU A 199 6.47 -14.51 -17.07
CA LEU A 199 5.69 -15.76 -17.07
C LEU A 199 4.48 -15.71 -18.00
N GLY A 200 4.03 -14.51 -18.42
CA GLY A 200 2.91 -14.36 -19.35
C GLY A 200 1.57 -14.90 -18.83
N ILE A 201 1.51 -15.34 -17.57
CA ILE A 201 0.32 -15.87 -16.89
C ILE A 201 -0.70 -14.73 -16.67
N ALA A 202 -0.24 -13.49 -16.54
CA ALA A 202 -1.09 -12.29 -16.59
C ALA A 202 -1.14 -11.71 -18.00
N ARG A 203 -2.32 -11.78 -18.65
CA ARG A 203 -2.56 -11.21 -19.98
C ARG A 203 -2.46 -9.68 -19.92
N ARG A 204 -1.31 -9.16 -20.38
CA ARG A 204 -0.96 -7.76 -20.73
C ARG A 204 -2.04 -6.70 -20.47
N VAL A 205 -2.21 -6.32 -19.19
CA VAL A 205 -2.82 -5.04 -18.77
C VAL A 205 -1.72 -3.98 -18.90
N ARG A 206 -1.62 -3.36 -20.08
CA ARG A 206 -0.68 -2.27 -20.30
C ARG A 206 -1.31 -0.99 -19.75
N ASN A 207 -0.79 -0.54 -18.60
CA ASN A 207 -0.80 0.83 -18.05
C ASN A 207 -1.40 0.99 -16.64
N HIS A 208 -1.02 0.16 -15.65
CA HIS A 208 -0.92 0.61 -14.26
C HIS A 208 0.52 0.42 -13.79
N ARG A 209 1.18 1.51 -13.40
CA ARG A 209 2.29 1.46 -12.46
C ARG A 209 1.65 1.64 -11.08
N PRO A 210 1.72 0.68 -10.16
CA PRO A 210 1.58 1.02 -8.77
C PRO A 210 2.81 1.85 -8.38
N GLN A 211 2.58 3.07 -7.86
CA GLN A 211 3.64 3.86 -7.23
C GLN A 211 4.01 3.21 -5.89
N HIS A 212 4.76 2.11 -5.97
CA HIS A 212 5.51 1.58 -4.84
C HIS A 212 6.84 2.33 -4.78
N PHE A 213 6.95 3.26 -3.83
CA PHE A 213 8.18 3.90 -3.33
C PHE A 213 9.37 3.93 -4.32
N ASP A 214 9.36 4.91 -5.23
CA ASP A 214 10.60 5.38 -5.86
C ASP A 214 11.19 6.48 -4.95
N PRO A 215 12.42 6.32 -4.42
CA PRO A 215 13.16 7.45 -3.89
C PRO A 215 13.45 8.41 -5.04
N MET A 216 12.99 9.66 -4.92
CA MET A 216 13.21 10.75 -5.89
C MET A 216 14.70 10.90 -6.27
N ASP A 217 15.02 10.79 -7.56
CA ASP A 217 16.35 11.06 -8.12
C ASP A 217 16.60 12.59 -8.13
N PRO A 218 17.69 13.10 -7.52
CA PRO A 218 17.99 14.53 -7.50
C PRO A 218 18.41 15.13 -8.85
N SER A 219 18.60 14.33 -9.90
CA SER A 219 19.20 14.80 -11.16
C SER A 219 18.21 15.40 -12.19
N THR A 220 16.89 15.32 -12.00
CA THR A 220 15.92 15.81 -13.00
C THR A 220 15.53 17.29 -12.86
N LYS A 221 16.34 18.10 -12.16
CA LYS A 221 16.18 19.56 -12.09
C LYS A 221 17.31 20.28 -12.83
N GLN A 222 17.47 20.03 -14.11
CA GLN A 222 18.17 20.93 -15.02
C GLN A 222 17.56 20.72 -16.42
N HIS A 223 17.31 21.82 -17.12
CA HIS A 223 16.59 21.93 -18.39
C HIS A 223 15.06 21.99 -18.27
N LEU A 224 14.54 23.15 -17.90
CA LEU A 224 13.50 23.85 -18.68
C LEU A 224 13.40 25.31 -18.21
N TYR A 225 14.22 26.18 -18.81
CA TYR A 225 13.91 27.60 -18.95
C TYR A 225 13.95 27.91 -20.46
N PRO A 226 12.96 28.62 -21.03
CA PRO A 226 13.00 29.02 -22.42
C PRO A 226 13.76 30.35 -22.52
N ASP A 227 14.83 30.38 -23.33
CA ASP A 227 15.44 31.64 -23.75
C ASP A 227 15.17 31.86 -25.24
N ASN A 228 14.47 32.97 -25.53
CA ASN A 228 14.36 33.59 -26.84
C ASN A 228 15.69 34.29 -27.16
N ASP A 229 16.28 34.07 -28.34
CA ASP A 229 16.49 35.11 -29.36
C ASP A 229 17.43 34.67 -30.49
N ARG A 230 16.95 34.89 -31.71
CA ARG A 230 17.61 35.45 -32.92
C ARG A 230 18.85 34.79 -33.57
N ARG A 231 18.63 34.63 -34.89
CA ARG A 231 19.50 34.90 -36.06
C ARG A 231 20.49 33.82 -36.53
N GLY A 232 20.22 33.36 -37.75
CA GLY A 232 21.20 33.41 -38.85
C GLY A 232 21.51 32.07 -39.51
N SER A 233 21.03 31.92 -40.75
CA SER A 233 21.75 31.45 -41.97
C SER A 233 22.82 30.35 -41.83
N THR A 234 22.95 29.32 -42.66
CA THR A 234 22.52 29.00 -44.03
C THR A 234 23.20 27.65 -44.38
N SER A 235 22.60 26.89 -45.30
CA SER A 235 23.26 26.01 -46.30
C SER A 235 24.03 24.77 -45.80
N SER A 236 23.47 23.56 -45.96
CA SER A 236 23.56 22.66 -47.15
C SER A 236 24.87 21.87 -47.24
N VAL A 237 24.77 20.54 -47.42
CA VAL A 237 25.42 19.73 -48.49
C VAL A 237 25.41 18.23 -48.14
N ILE A 238 24.66 17.48 -48.96
CA ILE A 238 24.94 16.20 -49.67
C ILE A 238 25.41 14.95 -48.89
N ALA A 239 24.70 13.86 -49.22
CA ALA A 239 24.91 12.47 -48.84
C ALA A 239 26.07 11.76 -49.58
N SER A 240 26.66 10.73 -48.97
CA SER A 240 27.02 9.49 -49.69
C SER A 240 27.28 8.32 -48.73
N SER A 241 26.78 7.16 -49.14
CA SER A 241 26.94 5.80 -48.63
C SER A 241 28.38 5.27 -48.59
N ALA A 242 28.69 4.40 -47.61
CA ALA A 242 29.41 3.12 -47.79
C ALA A 242 29.54 2.36 -46.45
N GLU A 243 29.19 1.07 -46.47
CA GLU A 243 29.54 0.07 -45.45
C GLU A 243 31.03 -0.30 -45.54
N GLU A 244 31.74 -0.44 -44.41
CA GLU A 244 32.30 -1.71 -43.91
C GLU A 244 33.30 -1.54 -42.73
N ASN A 245 33.03 -2.30 -41.67
CA ASN A 245 33.89 -2.99 -40.69
C ASN A 245 35.06 -2.32 -39.92
N ILE A 246 34.85 -2.34 -38.58
CA ILE A 246 35.72 -2.82 -37.48
C ILE A 246 37.11 -2.17 -37.31
N ASP A 247 37.28 -1.41 -36.21
CA ASP A 247 38.18 -1.84 -35.14
C ASP A 247 38.02 -1.08 -33.81
N VAL A 248 38.30 -1.84 -32.75
CA VAL A 248 38.15 -1.54 -31.33
C VAL A 248 39.24 -0.59 -30.85
N TYR A 249 38.86 0.57 -30.27
CA TYR A 249 39.64 1.20 -29.20
C TYR A 249 38.72 1.77 -28.11
N GLN A 250 38.82 1.07 -26.99
CA GLN A 250 38.47 1.36 -25.61
C GLN A 250 38.72 2.81 -25.16
N GLU A 251 37.66 3.54 -24.83
CA GLU A 251 37.72 4.64 -23.86
C GLU A 251 37.13 4.16 -22.52
N LEU A 252 38.02 3.99 -21.54
CA LEU A 252 37.67 3.79 -20.14
C LEU A 252 37.13 5.11 -19.57
N PRO A 253 35.93 5.16 -18.95
CA PRO A 253 35.57 6.29 -18.13
C PRO A 253 36.36 6.22 -16.83
N PHE A 254 37.07 7.31 -16.50
CA PHE A 254 37.69 7.53 -15.21
C PHE A 254 36.70 7.26 -14.07
N ARG A 255 37.00 6.25 -13.25
CA ARG A 255 36.20 5.83 -12.09
C ARG A 255 36.45 6.81 -10.94
N ASN A 256 35.45 7.63 -10.63
CA ASN A 256 35.48 8.52 -9.48
C ASN A 256 35.14 7.69 -8.20
N PRO A 257 35.95 7.71 -7.13
CA PRO A 257 35.72 6.88 -5.94
C PRO A 257 34.38 7.15 -5.23
N ASN A 258 33.72 8.26 -5.54
CA ASN A 258 32.45 8.67 -4.95
C ASN A 258 31.21 8.08 -5.66
N ASP A 259 31.36 7.43 -6.83
CA ASP A 259 30.23 6.82 -7.54
C ASP A 259 29.82 5.46 -6.95
N ASP A 260 30.75 4.77 -6.26
CA ASP A 260 30.46 3.48 -5.61
C ASP A 260 29.47 3.65 -4.42
N ASP A 261 29.47 4.81 -3.75
CA ASP A 261 28.56 5.12 -2.63
C ASP A 261 27.15 5.52 -3.10
N ILE A 262 27.00 6.13 -4.29
CA ILE A 262 25.71 6.49 -4.88
C ILE A 262 25.03 5.26 -5.53
N ALA A 263 25.82 4.29 -5.99
CA ALA A 263 25.31 3.06 -6.60
C ALA A 263 24.57 2.14 -5.62
N LEU A 264 24.90 2.14 -4.32
CA LEU A 264 24.23 1.30 -3.32
C LEU A 264 22.79 1.76 -3.03
N ALA A 265 22.54 3.08 -3.03
CA ALA A 265 21.20 3.65 -2.80
C ALA A 265 20.23 3.42 -3.99
N LYS A 266 20.74 2.93 -5.13
CA LYS A 266 20.01 2.77 -6.39
C LYS A 266 19.76 1.31 -6.80
N ARG A 267 19.99 0.31 -5.92
CA ARG A 267 19.76 -1.10 -6.26
C ARG A 267 18.26 -1.37 -6.52
N SER A 268 17.97 -1.97 -7.68
CA SER A 268 16.67 -2.49 -8.09
C SER A 268 16.52 -3.93 -7.58
N TRP A 269 15.27 -4.41 -7.45
CA TRP A 269 15.00 -5.79 -7.01
C TRP A 269 15.66 -6.79 -7.96
N GLN A 270 16.43 -7.72 -7.41
CA GLN A 270 17.06 -8.80 -8.16
C GLN A 270 16.37 -10.13 -7.82
N TRP A 271 16.14 -10.95 -8.84
CA TRP A 271 15.61 -12.31 -8.70
C TRP A 271 16.71 -13.37 -8.60
N TRP A 272 17.91 -13.02 -9.04
CA TRP A 272 19.08 -13.88 -9.06
C TRP A 272 20.31 -13.00 -8.78
N PRO A 273 21.08 -13.27 -7.70
CA PRO A 273 22.31 -12.55 -7.45
C PRO A 273 23.37 -12.93 -8.47
N SER A 274 24.30 -12.01 -8.77
CA SER A 274 25.44 -12.33 -9.63
C SER A 274 26.42 -13.26 -8.90
N TRP A 275 27.09 -14.17 -9.64
CA TRP A 275 28.09 -15.06 -9.04
C TRP A 275 29.26 -14.29 -8.40
N HIS A 276 29.56 -13.11 -8.93
CA HIS A 276 30.55 -12.21 -8.37
C HIS A 276 30.09 -11.66 -7.01
N ASP A 277 28.84 -11.17 -6.89
CA ASP A 277 28.29 -10.68 -5.62
C ASP A 277 28.20 -11.78 -4.57
N ILE A 278 27.85 -13.01 -4.97
CA ILE A 278 27.86 -14.16 -4.06
C ILE A 278 29.25 -14.39 -3.50
N THR A 279 30.25 -14.56 -4.37
CA THR A 279 31.60 -14.98 -3.96
C THR A 279 32.40 -13.88 -3.26
N THR A 280 32.07 -12.61 -3.49
CA THR A 280 32.82 -11.47 -2.93
C THR A 280 32.11 -10.77 -1.77
N HIS A 281 30.78 -10.82 -1.70
CA HIS A 281 30.00 -10.06 -0.71
C HIS A 281 29.15 -10.97 0.17
N TYR A 282 28.21 -11.72 -0.42
CA TYR A 282 27.19 -12.44 0.35
C TYR A 282 27.73 -13.62 1.17
N VAL A 283 28.80 -14.29 0.73
CA VAL A 283 29.46 -15.34 1.52
C VAL A 283 30.06 -14.84 2.84
N TYR A 284 30.31 -13.54 2.97
CA TYR A 284 30.81 -12.90 4.18
C TYR A 284 29.69 -12.28 5.03
N GLU A 285 28.45 -12.25 4.54
CA GLU A 285 27.27 -11.77 5.29
C GLU A 285 26.62 -12.92 6.05
N ILE A 286 26.62 -12.83 7.38
CA ILE A 286 26.08 -13.89 8.24
C ILE A 286 24.57 -14.09 8.04
N GLY A 287 23.82 -13.01 7.78
CA GLY A 287 22.39 -13.05 7.52
C GLY A 287 22.04 -13.81 6.24
N PHE A 288 22.83 -13.61 5.17
CA PHE A 288 22.72 -14.37 3.93
C PHE A 288 23.03 -15.85 4.16
N LEU A 289 24.15 -16.17 4.82
CA LEU A 289 24.55 -17.55 5.08
C LEU A 289 23.51 -18.30 5.93
N ALA A 290 22.92 -17.63 6.91
CA ALA A 290 21.85 -18.17 7.73
C ALA A 290 20.58 -18.44 6.91
N SER A 291 20.16 -17.48 6.07
CA SER A 291 19.00 -17.60 5.18
C SER A 291 19.18 -18.71 4.15
N PHE A 292 20.37 -18.81 3.56
CA PHE A 292 20.76 -19.87 2.64
C PHE A 292 20.68 -21.25 3.31
N THR A 293 21.27 -21.37 4.51
CA THR A 293 21.25 -22.63 5.29
C THR A 293 19.81 -23.04 5.65
N MET A 294 18.96 -22.08 6.05
CA MET A 294 17.54 -22.34 6.31
C MET A 294 16.81 -22.81 5.06
N SER A 295 17.08 -22.19 3.92
CA SER A 295 16.43 -22.52 2.64
C SER A 295 16.79 -23.92 2.14
N VAL A 296 18.07 -24.30 2.25
CA VAL A 296 18.53 -25.67 1.98
C VAL A 296 17.88 -26.65 2.95
N GLY A 297 17.86 -26.35 4.25
CA GLY A 297 17.21 -27.17 5.26
C GLY A 297 15.73 -27.40 4.99
N ALA A 298 15.00 -26.35 4.59
CA ALA A 298 13.57 -26.42 4.27
C ALA A 298 13.31 -27.28 3.05
N THR A 299 14.15 -27.13 2.01
CA THR A 299 14.03 -27.89 0.77
C THR A 299 14.26 -29.39 1.00
N VAL A 300 15.26 -29.73 1.82
CA VAL A 300 15.51 -31.13 2.21
C VAL A 300 14.38 -31.66 3.08
N PHE A 301 13.92 -30.89 4.06
CA PHE A 301 12.82 -31.27 4.94
C PHE A 301 11.49 -31.44 4.19
N TYR A 302 11.26 -30.66 3.13
CA TYR A 302 10.05 -30.73 2.30
C TYR A 302 9.82 -32.11 1.67
N ILE A 303 10.92 -32.87 1.42
CA ILE A 303 10.84 -34.28 0.98
C ILE A 303 10.00 -35.09 1.98
N CYS A 304 10.18 -34.87 3.28
CA CYS A 304 9.44 -35.56 4.33
C CYS A 304 7.96 -35.17 4.32
N GLY A 305 7.66 -33.88 4.08
CA GLY A 305 6.29 -33.40 3.94
C GLY A 305 5.54 -34.11 2.80
N ILE A 306 6.19 -34.30 1.65
CA ILE A 306 5.62 -35.05 0.52
C ILE A 306 5.43 -36.53 0.89
N LEU A 307 6.46 -37.15 1.48
CA LEU A 307 6.41 -38.57 1.87
C LEU A 307 5.41 -38.85 2.99
N GLY A 308 5.03 -37.84 3.77
CA GLY A 308 4.02 -37.91 4.83
C GLY A 308 2.58 -38.02 4.30
N LEU A 309 2.34 -37.84 3.01
CA LEU A 309 1.00 -37.94 2.43
C LEU A 309 0.42 -39.36 2.49
N PRO A 310 -0.91 -39.49 2.66
CA PRO A 310 -1.58 -40.78 2.67
C PRO A 310 -1.38 -41.48 1.32
N GLY A 311 -1.13 -42.79 1.36
CA GLY A 311 -0.83 -43.59 0.17
C GLY A 311 0.65 -43.58 -0.24
N ILE A 312 1.45 -42.60 0.18
CA ILE A 312 2.92 -42.66 0.03
C ILE A 312 3.52 -43.28 1.29
N PHE A 313 3.24 -42.67 2.45
CA PHE A 313 3.80 -43.09 3.73
C PHE A 313 3.51 -44.56 4.07
N SER A 314 2.29 -45.03 3.78
CA SER A 314 1.86 -46.42 4.03
C SER A 314 2.56 -47.47 3.17
N ASN A 315 3.18 -47.07 2.06
CA ASN A 315 3.83 -47.96 1.10
C ASN A 315 5.36 -47.93 1.20
N LEU A 316 5.92 -47.17 2.14
CA LEU A 316 7.37 -47.13 2.35
C LEU A 316 7.84 -48.40 3.09
N SER A 317 8.89 -49.03 2.57
CA SER A 317 9.62 -50.08 3.32
C SER A 317 10.32 -49.46 4.53
N ASP A 318 10.66 -50.26 5.55
CA ASP A 318 11.39 -49.77 6.73
C ASP A 318 12.73 -49.09 6.36
N ALA A 319 13.43 -49.64 5.36
CA ALA A 319 14.63 -49.03 4.81
C ALA A 319 14.36 -47.68 4.14
N ALA A 320 13.28 -47.58 3.35
CA ALA A 320 12.89 -46.32 2.71
C ALA A 320 12.39 -45.29 3.73
N LEU A 321 11.69 -45.70 4.78
CA LEU A 321 11.27 -44.83 5.87
C LEU A 321 12.48 -44.21 6.58
N LYS A 322 13.49 -45.01 6.91
CA LYS A 322 14.72 -44.54 7.57
C LYS A 322 15.57 -43.64 6.67
N ALA A 323 15.71 -43.98 5.39
CA ALA A 323 16.60 -43.30 4.46
C ALA A 323 15.96 -42.11 3.71
N ALA A 324 14.69 -42.21 3.32
CA ALA A 324 14.02 -41.20 2.52
C ALA A 324 13.13 -40.25 3.35
N TYR A 325 12.62 -40.70 4.49
CA TYR A 325 11.80 -39.86 5.38
C TYR A 325 12.60 -39.33 6.58
N TYR A 326 13.13 -40.20 7.45
CA TYR A 326 13.78 -39.72 8.68
C TYR A 326 15.14 -39.05 8.45
N PHE A 327 15.91 -39.46 7.44
CA PHE A 327 17.21 -38.84 7.18
C PHE A 327 17.09 -37.40 6.68
N PRO A 328 16.26 -37.08 5.66
CA PRO A 328 16.03 -35.69 5.28
C PRO A 328 15.38 -34.87 6.40
N TYR A 329 14.54 -35.50 7.24
CA TYR A 329 13.98 -34.83 8.41
C TYR A 329 15.08 -34.42 9.39
N LEU A 330 15.98 -35.35 9.72
CA LEU A 330 17.10 -35.11 10.61
C LEU A 330 18.05 -34.04 10.05
N LEU A 331 18.41 -34.16 8.77
CA LEU A 331 19.30 -33.21 8.10
C LEU A 331 18.70 -31.81 8.05
N GLY A 332 17.40 -31.70 7.75
CA GLY A 332 16.66 -30.44 7.81
C GLY A 332 16.71 -29.80 9.20
N GLY A 333 16.42 -30.57 10.26
CA GLY A 333 16.49 -30.10 11.64
C GLY A 333 17.88 -29.58 12.05
N VAL A 334 18.94 -30.27 11.65
CA VAL A 334 20.32 -29.84 11.89
C VAL A 334 20.61 -28.51 11.16
N LEU A 335 20.22 -28.40 9.90
CA LEU A 335 20.41 -27.17 9.11
C LEU A 335 19.61 -25.99 9.70
N PHE A 336 18.38 -26.22 10.16
CA PHE A 336 17.60 -25.20 10.86
C PHE A 336 18.27 -24.75 12.17
N SER A 337 18.92 -25.68 12.89
CA SER A 337 19.65 -25.37 14.11
C SER A 337 20.88 -24.50 13.81
N VAL A 338 21.66 -24.86 12.78
CA VAL A 338 22.81 -24.06 12.32
C VAL A 338 22.37 -22.67 11.88
N SER A 339 21.31 -22.58 11.07
CA SER A 339 20.77 -21.29 10.63
C SER A 339 20.29 -20.42 11.81
N SER A 340 19.55 -21.01 12.75
CA SER A 340 19.06 -20.30 13.93
C SER A 340 20.22 -19.80 14.80
N LEU A 341 21.31 -20.56 14.92
CA LEU A 341 22.53 -20.11 15.59
C LEU A 341 23.12 -18.87 14.91
N MET A 342 23.21 -18.89 13.59
CA MET A 342 23.73 -17.76 12.82
C MET A 342 22.85 -16.51 13.00
N TYR A 343 21.53 -16.65 13.05
CA TYR A 343 20.61 -15.55 13.38
C TYR A 343 20.79 -14.99 14.79
N ILE A 344 21.05 -15.86 15.77
CA ILE A 344 21.40 -15.42 17.12
C ILE A 344 22.68 -14.59 17.08
N LEU A 345 23.73 -15.12 16.45
CA LEU A 345 25.05 -14.49 16.34
C LEU A 345 25.01 -13.15 15.58
N GLU A 346 24.16 -13.04 14.56
CA GLU A 346 23.96 -11.82 13.81
C GLU A 346 23.47 -10.65 14.67
N THR A 347 22.58 -10.94 15.64
CA THR A 347 22.02 -9.91 16.51
C THR A 347 22.97 -9.49 17.63
N GLN A 348 24.05 -10.24 17.85
CA GLN A 348 25.05 -10.01 18.88
C GLN A 348 26.22 -9.16 18.37
N PRO A 349 26.81 -8.32 19.24
CA PRO A 349 28.00 -7.56 18.87
C PRO A 349 29.21 -8.47 18.67
N ASN A 350 29.36 -9.47 19.54
CA ASN A 350 30.43 -10.46 19.55
C ASN A 350 29.81 -11.84 19.82
N TRP A 351 30.43 -12.92 19.36
CA TRP A 351 29.88 -14.29 19.46
C TRP A 351 29.51 -14.74 20.89
N TYR A 352 30.19 -14.21 21.91
CA TYR A 352 30.01 -14.60 23.32
C TYR A 352 29.09 -13.66 24.12
N THR A 353 28.60 -12.55 23.55
CA THR A 353 27.81 -11.55 24.30
C THR A 353 26.33 -11.65 23.93
N PRO A 354 25.47 -12.35 24.70
CA PRO A 354 24.04 -12.47 24.38
C PRO A 354 23.31 -11.12 24.42
N GLN A 355 22.24 -11.00 23.63
CA GLN A 355 21.41 -9.78 23.52
C GLN A 355 19.94 -10.06 23.87
N PRO A 356 19.63 -10.49 25.10
CA PRO A 356 18.27 -10.91 25.50
C PRO A 356 17.23 -9.78 25.50
N PHE A 357 17.65 -8.53 25.27
CA PHE A 357 16.76 -7.38 25.16
C PHE A 357 16.43 -7.01 23.70
N LYS A 358 16.86 -7.82 22.72
CA LYS A 358 16.52 -7.63 21.30
C LYS A 358 15.48 -8.65 20.86
N ILE A 359 14.43 -8.20 20.17
CA ILE A 359 13.39 -9.08 19.60
C ILE A 359 14.01 -10.08 18.62
N GLY A 360 14.83 -9.62 17.67
CA GLY A 360 15.53 -10.52 16.74
C GLY A 360 16.41 -11.59 17.40
N TRP A 361 16.93 -11.34 18.62
CA TRP A 361 17.67 -12.37 19.36
C TRP A 361 16.73 -13.48 19.85
N HIS A 362 15.54 -13.10 20.36
CA HIS A 362 14.51 -14.06 20.74
C HIS A 362 13.97 -14.85 19.55
N VAL A 363 13.80 -14.21 18.38
CA VAL A 363 13.44 -14.92 17.14
C VAL A 363 14.42 -16.07 16.88
N GLY A 364 15.73 -15.79 16.88
CA GLY A 364 16.76 -16.80 16.68
C GLY A 364 16.77 -17.89 17.76
N VAL A 365 16.61 -17.53 19.04
CA VAL A 365 16.61 -18.48 20.17
C VAL A 365 15.42 -19.43 20.13
N TRP A 366 14.21 -18.92 19.91
CA TRP A 366 13.02 -19.76 19.85
C TRP A 366 13.01 -20.66 18.62
N ASN A 367 13.47 -20.15 17.48
CA ASN A 367 13.67 -20.96 16.28
C ASN A 367 14.75 -22.03 16.51
N MET A 368 15.82 -21.74 17.25
CA MET A 368 16.84 -22.73 17.63
C MET A 368 16.25 -23.83 18.52
N ILE A 369 15.50 -23.47 19.56
CA ILE A 369 14.84 -24.44 20.45
C ILE A 369 13.93 -25.37 19.63
N GLY A 370 13.11 -24.81 18.74
CA GLY A 370 12.28 -25.59 17.84
C GLY A 370 13.07 -26.49 16.89
N SER A 371 14.16 -25.99 16.31
CA SER A 371 15.02 -26.75 15.40
C SER A 371 15.72 -27.93 16.08
N LEU A 372 16.19 -27.73 17.31
CA LEU A 372 16.76 -28.81 18.14
C LEU A 372 15.69 -29.84 18.48
N GLY A 373 14.46 -29.40 18.74
CA GLY A 373 13.32 -30.28 18.91
C GLY A 373 13.04 -31.13 17.68
N TRP A 374 12.95 -30.55 16.48
CA TRP A 374 12.77 -31.32 15.25
C TRP A 374 13.92 -32.29 14.96
N THR A 375 15.16 -31.89 15.26
CA THR A 375 16.33 -32.78 15.18
C THR A 375 16.16 -33.98 16.11
N LEU A 376 15.69 -33.75 17.34
CA LEU A 376 15.41 -34.80 18.31
C LEU A 376 14.25 -35.71 17.87
N ALA A 377 13.14 -35.14 17.38
CA ALA A 377 12.00 -35.89 16.87
C ALA A 377 12.43 -36.82 15.72
N ALA A 378 13.19 -36.30 14.75
CA ALA A 378 13.73 -37.08 13.65
C ALA A 378 14.69 -38.19 14.13
N SER A 379 15.54 -37.90 15.12
CA SER A 379 16.46 -38.88 15.71
C SER A 379 15.71 -40.03 16.41
N LEU A 380 14.64 -39.70 17.14
CA LEU A 380 13.78 -40.69 17.80
C LEU A 380 13.02 -41.56 16.80
N GLY A 381 12.80 -41.07 15.58
CA GLY A 381 12.19 -41.81 14.48
C GLY A 381 12.91 -43.08 14.04
N TYR A 382 14.21 -43.21 14.34
CA TYR A 382 14.97 -44.44 14.08
C TYR A 382 14.71 -45.55 15.12
N CYS A 383 14.04 -45.23 16.22
CA CYS A 383 13.76 -46.14 17.32
C CYS A 383 12.28 -46.54 17.32
N ASN A 384 12.02 -47.86 17.34
CA ASN A 384 10.65 -48.41 17.30
C ASN A 384 10.08 -48.71 18.70
N ALA A 385 10.79 -48.42 19.79
CA ALA A 385 10.26 -48.62 21.14
C ALA A 385 9.07 -47.69 21.40
N SER A 386 8.07 -48.15 22.16
CA SER A 386 6.84 -47.39 22.42
C SER A 386 7.12 -46.00 23.02
N TRP A 387 8.09 -45.90 23.92
CA TRP A 387 8.53 -44.62 24.50
C TRP A 387 9.20 -43.71 23.47
N CYS A 388 9.94 -44.26 22.48
CA CYS A 388 10.55 -43.49 21.40
C CYS A 388 9.48 -42.90 20.49
N VAL A 389 8.48 -43.70 20.11
CA VAL A 389 7.35 -43.25 19.28
C VAL A 389 6.55 -42.17 19.99
N TYR A 390 6.27 -42.34 21.29
CA TYR A 390 5.62 -41.32 22.10
C TYR A 390 6.43 -40.01 22.14
N GLN A 391 7.74 -40.10 22.43
CA GLN A 391 8.61 -38.94 22.53
C GLN A 391 8.85 -38.26 21.17
N ASN A 392 8.88 -39.00 20.07
CA ASN A 392 8.99 -38.45 18.72
C ASN A 392 7.83 -37.49 18.43
N GLU A 393 6.60 -37.96 18.58
CA GLU A 393 5.39 -37.17 18.27
C GLU A 393 5.20 -36.02 19.28
N LEU A 394 5.49 -36.25 20.57
CA LEU A 394 5.46 -35.19 21.58
C LEU A 394 6.51 -34.10 21.28
N THR A 395 7.68 -34.52 20.82
CA THR A 395 8.77 -33.61 20.48
C THR A 395 8.42 -32.75 19.29
N LEU A 396 7.78 -33.32 18.28
CA LEU A 396 7.25 -32.59 17.13
C LEU A 396 6.30 -31.45 17.58
N ILE A 397 5.43 -31.69 18.57
CA ILE A 397 4.49 -30.68 19.08
C ILE A 397 5.23 -29.48 19.68
N TRP A 398 6.08 -29.71 20.70
CA TRP A 398 6.73 -28.59 21.39
C TRP A 398 7.79 -27.91 20.51
N ALA A 399 8.47 -28.67 19.65
CA ALA A 399 9.42 -28.13 18.68
C ALA A 399 8.74 -27.12 17.75
N SER A 400 7.60 -27.52 17.18
CA SER A 400 6.81 -26.69 16.28
C SER A 400 6.22 -25.47 17.00
N ALA A 401 5.77 -25.63 18.25
CA ALA A 401 5.28 -24.52 19.06
C ALA A 401 6.38 -23.48 19.37
N ALA A 402 7.59 -23.94 19.73
CA ALA A 402 8.72 -23.06 19.98
C ALA A 402 9.14 -22.29 18.71
N PHE A 403 9.24 -22.98 17.57
CA PHE A 403 9.55 -22.32 16.30
C PHE A 403 8.44 -21.35 15.86
N SER A 404 7.18 -21.73 16.06
CA SER A 404 6.03 -20.86 15.81
C SER A 404 6.09 -19.57 16.62
N PHE A 405 6.53 -19.65 17.88
CA PHE A 405 6.67 -18.47 18.73
C PHE A 405 7.78 -17.54 18.22
N GLY A 406 8.95 -18.09 17.85
CA GLY A 406 10.03 -17.30 17.24
C GLY A 406 9.61 -16.65 15.92
N SER A 407 8.89 -17.37 15.08
CA SER A 407 8.33 -16.85 13.82
C SER A 407 7.26 -15.78 14.03
N ALA A 408 6.43 -15.92 15.08
CA ALA A 408 5.44 -14.91 15.44
C ALA A 408 6.10 -13.61 15.92
N LEU A 409 7.25 -13.70 16.61
CA LEU A 409 8.05 -12.52 16.97
C LEU A 409 8.65 -11.84 15.73
N GLN A 410 9.07 -12.61 14.71
CA GLN A 410 9.52 -12.05 13.43
C GLN A 410 8.36 -11.37 12.69
N TRP A 411 7.18 -11.99 12.68
CA TRP A 411 5.97 -11.38 12.16
C TRP A 411 5.64 -10.08 12.89
N TYR A 412 5.69 -10.06 14.22
CA TYR A 412 5.51 -8.85 15.02
C TYR A 412 6.55 -7.76 14.67
N GLU A 413 7.83 -8.11 14.55
CA GLU A 413 8.90 -7.14 14.23
C GLU A 413 8.71 -6.50 12.84
N SER A 414 8.23 -7.27 11.85
CA SER A 414 7.92 -6.73 10.51
C SER A 414 6.87 -5.62 10.53
N LEU A 415 5.96 -5.64 11.51
CA LEU A 415 4.88 -4.66 11.69
C LEU A 415 5.31 -3.46 12.54
N ASP A 416 6.23 -3.66 13.50
CA ASP A 416 6.71 -2.61 14.40
C ASP A 416 7.62 -1.59 13.71
N ASN A 417 8.36 -2.02 12.67
CA ASN A 417 9.16 -1.13 11.82
C ASN A 417 8.35 0.00 11.14
N ARG A 418 7.01 -0.09 11.12
CA ARG A 418 6.10 0.90 10.52
C ARG A 418 5.59 1.99 11.48
N VAL A 419 6.03 1.99 12.74
CA VAL A 419 5.52 2.91 13.78
C VAL A 419 5.80 4.39 13.51
N LEU A 420 6.67 4.76 12.57
CA LEU A 420 6.90 6.18 12.24
C LEU A 420 6.00 6.74 11.13
N SER A 421 5.34 5.91 10.31
CA SER A 421 4.43 6.38 9.24
C SER A 421 2.94 6.19 9.57
N ASP A 422 2.59 5.18 10.37
CA ASP A 422 1.21 4.66 10.40
C ASP A 422 0.41 5.04 11.66
N LEU A 423 0.93 5.88 12.55
CA LEU A 423 0.23 6.30 13.78
C LEU A 423 -1.05 7.13 13.53
N LYS A 424 -1.40 7.45 12.28
CA LYS A 424 -2.69 8.05 11.89
C LYS A 424 -3.67 7.10 11.18
N ALA A 425 -3.26 5.88 10.81
CA ALA A 425 -4.06 5.00 9.94
C ALA A 425 -4.72 3.80 10.66
N ALA A 426 -4.28 3.46 11.88
CA ALA A 426 -4.53 2.13 12.45
C ALA A 426 -5.81 1.97 13.31
N PHE A 427 -6.61 3.01 13.54
CA PHE A 427 -7.77 2.94 14.46
C PHE A 427 -9.15 2.80 13.80
N SER A 428 -9.25 2.37 12.54
CA SER A 428 -10.54 2.41 11.81
C SER A 428 -10.80 1.24 10.86
N VAL A 429 -10.69 -0.04 11.27
CA VAL A 429 -11.27 -1.16 10.48
C VAL A 429 -11.68 -2.35 11.39
N PRO A 430 -12.93 -2.86 11.34
CA PRO A 430 -13.32 -4.06 12.07
C PRO A 430 -13.01 -5.38 11.35
N VAL A 431 -12.90 -6.41 12.19
CA VAL A 431 -12.29 -7.75 11.99
C VAL A 431 -13.07 -8.71 11.05
N VAL A 432 -14.31 -8.40 10.67
CA VAL A 432 -15.21 -9.40 10.08
C VAL A 432 -14.95 -9.69 8.59
N GLN A 433 -14.28 -8.80 7.85
CA GLN A 433 -14.13 -8.93 6.41
C GLN A 433 -12.93 -9.80 5.97
N ARG A 434 -12.06 -10.20 6.90
CA ARG A 434 -10.75 -10.82 6.56
C ARG A 434 -10.76 -12.35 6.56
N LEU A 435 -11.85 -12.99 7.02
CA LEU A 435 -12.05 -14.43 6.91
C LEU A 435 -12.44 -14.89 5.49
N ALA A 436 -13.03 -13.99 4.67
CA ALA A 436 -13.50 -14.35 3.33
C ALA A 436 -12.39 -14.49 2.27
N ALA A 437 -11.23 -13.84 2.49
CA ALA A 437 -10.11 -13.89 1.55
C ALA A 437 -9.23 -15.15 1.73
N PHE A 438 -9.36 -15.87 2.84
CA PHE A 438 -8.60 -17.10 3.11
C PHE A 438 -9.27 -18.35 2.52
N GLN A 439 -10.57 -18.29 2.22
CA GLN A 439 -11.32 -19.42 1.63
C GLN A 439 -11.27 -19.48 0.10
N THR A 440 -10.88 -18.39 -0.59
CA THR A 440 -10.98 -18.30 -2.06
C THR A 440 -9.73 -18.79 -2.83
N LEU A 441 -8.69 -19.28 -2.15
CA LEU A 441 -7.50 -19.83 -2.82
C LEU A 441 -7.59 -21.35 -3.08
N THR A 442 -8.73 -21.98 -2.81
CA THR A 442 -8.98 -23.38 -3.17
C THR A 442 -10.26 -23.47 -3.99
N VAL A 443 -10.15 -24.15 -5.14
CA VAL A 443 -11.20 -24.55 -6.09
C VAL A 443 -11.51 -23.55 -7.22
N ALA A 444 -11.16 -23.98 -8.44
CA ALA A 444 -11.50 -23.35 -9.71
C ALA A 444 -12.84 -23.85 -10.26
N CYS A 445 -13.73 -22.94 -10.71
CA CYS A 445 -14.53 -23.07 -11.95
C CYS A 445 -15.41 -21.82 -12.22
N PRO A 446 -15.84 -21.58 -13.48
CA PRO A 446 -16.28 -20.27 -13.97
C PRO A 446 -17.80 -20.11 -13.94
N LEU A 447 -18.32 -18.86 -13.92
CA LEU A 447 -19.65 -18.53 -14.47
C LEU A 447 -19.85 -17.01 -14.57
N GLY A 448 -19.72 -16.49 -15.80
CA GLY A 448 -19.84 -15.08 -16.17
C GLY A 448 -21.24 -14.47 -16.12
N SER A 449 -22.18 -15.08 -15.38
CA SER A 449 -23.55 -14.55 -15.23
C SER A 449 -23.79 -13.84 -13.89
N ILE A 450 -22.92 -14.02 -12.90
CA ILE A 450 -23.05 -13.42 -11.56
C ILE A 450 -22.57 -11.95 -11.56
N ALA A 451 -21.71 -11.55 -12.50
CA ALA A 451 -21.11 -10.22 -12.53
C ALA A 451 -22.10 -9.06 -12.69
N LYS A 452 -23.27 -9.28 -13.32
CA LYS A 452 -24.29 -8.24 -13.48
C LYS A 452 -25.05 -7.96 -12.18
N ASP A 453 -25.37 -8.99 -11.41
CA ASP A 453 -26.07 -8.83 -10.13
C ASP A 453 -25.10 -8.41 -9.00
N MET A 454 -23.84 -8.81 -9.10
CA MET A 454 -22.79 -8.49 -8.12
C MET A 454 -22.32 -7.02 -8.20
N MET A 455 -22.53 -6.31 -9.32
CA MET A 455 -22.30 -4.86 -9.41
C MET A 455 -23.34 -4.03 -8.65
N SER A 456 -24.53 -4.58 -8.38
CA SER A 456 -25.53 -3.94 -7.51
C SER A 456 -25.30 -4.20 -6.01
N ALA A 457 -24.46 -5.19 -5.68
CA ALA A 457 -24.40 -5.78 -4.35
C ALA A 457 -23.46 -5.07 -3.33
N GLN A 458 -22.88 -3.92 -3.65
CA GLN A 458 -21.95 -3.21 -2.72
C GLN A 458 -22.51 -1.88 -2.15
N THR A 459 -23.79 -1.56 -2.36
CA THR A 459 -24.47 -0.44 -1.68
C THR A 459 -25.93 -0.78 -1.31
N GLY A 460 -26.15 -1.87 -0.57
CA GLY A 460 -27.29 -2.02 0.37
C GLY A 460 -28.75 -1.84 -0.12
N GLY A 461 -29.06 -1.67 -1.41
CA GLY A 461 -30.44 -1.54 -1.87
C GLY A 461 -30.62 -1.05 -3.31
N LYS A 462 -31.86 -1.08 -3.80
CA LYS A 462 -32.26 -0.48 -5.08
C LYS A 462 -32.31 1.05 -4.94
N VAL A 463 -31.98 1.80 -5.99
CA VAL A 463 -32.20 3.25 -6.00
C VAL A 463 -33.70 3.54 -6.18
N ILE A 464 -34.24 4.44 -5.36
CA ILE A 464 -35.67 4.79 -5.37
C ILE A 464 -35.83 6.31 -5.50
N GLY A 465 -36.73 6.76 -6.38
CA GLY A 465 -37.12 8.17 -6.48
C GLY A 465 -36.25 9.06 -7.37
N TYR A 466 -35.44 8.46 -8.27
CA TYR A 466 -34.57 9.16 -9.22
C TYR A 466 -34.83 8.71 -10.68
N GLU A 467 -36.08 8.77 -11.10
CA GLU A 467 -36.45 8.43 -12.48
C GLU A 467 -35.91 9.49 -13.47
N PRO A 468 -35.50 9.09 -14.69
CA PRO A 468 -35.15 10.03 -15.75
C PRO A 468 -36.31 10.99 -16.06
N GLY A 469 -35.99 12.26 -16.29
CA GLY A 469 -36.97 13.32 -16.53
C GLY A 469 -36.56 14.68 -15.97
N GLU A 470 -37.53 15.60 -15.91
CA GLU A 470 -37.37 16.90 -15.27
C GLU A 470 -37.19 16.76 -13.76
N ILE A 471 -36.20 17.46 -13.23
CA ILE A 471 -35.88 17.47 -11.80
C ILE A 471 -36.48 18.75 -11.20
N PRO A 472 -37.44 18.64 -10.27
CA PRO A 472 -38.14 19.80 -9.71
C PRO A 472 -37.31 20.51 -8.62
N ALA A 473 -36.10 20.96 -8.98
CA ALA A 473 -35.19 21.68 -8.11
C ALA A 473 -35.21 23.18 -8.43
N GLN A 474 -35.18 24.02 -7.39
CA GLN A 474 -35.16 25.48 -7.53
C GLN A 474 -33.85 26.11 -7.05
N GLY A 475 -33.08 25.38 -6.23
CA GLY A 475 -31.80 25.84 -5.67
C GLY A 475 -30.67 24.84 -5.92
N ALA A 476 -29.46 25.35 -6.07
CA ALA A 476 -28.26 24.52 -6.06
C ALA A 476 -27.12 25.21 -5.30
N VAL A 477 -26.20 24.42 -4.78
CA VAL A 477 -24.95 24.91 -4.19
C VAL A 477 -23.80 24.20 -4.87
N THR A 478 -22.73 24.92 -5.20
CA THR A 478 -21.47 24.32 -5.63
C THR A 478 -20.39 24.71 -4.65
N VAL A 479 -19.65 23.71 -4.17
CA VAL A 479 -18.49 23.92 -3.32
C VAL A 479 -17.28 23.33 -4.03
N GLN A 480 -16.17 24.06 -4.06
CA GLN A 480 -14.93 23.60 -4.68
C GLN A 480 -13.76 23.77 -3.73
N PHE A 481 -12.87 22.78 -3.74
CA PHE A 481 -11.66 22.75 -2.94
C PHE A 481 -10.46 22.47 -3.83
N LEU A 482 -9.39 23.23 -3.57
CA LEU A 482 -8.05 22.86 -3.97
C LEU A 482 -7.32 22.42 -2.70
N LEU A 483 -6.82 21.19 -2.68
CA LEU A 483 -6.08 20.66 -1.54
C LEU A 483 -4.63 21.17 -1.60
N GLY A 484 -4.18 21.85 -0.54
CA GLY A 484 -2.86 22.47 -0.45
C GLY A 484 -1.75 21.55 0.04
N VAL A 485 -2.09 20.32 0.43
CA VAL A 485 -1.16 19.31 0.87
C VAL A 485 -0.98 18.28 -0.26
N PRO A 486 0.20 18.22 -0.92
CA PRO A 486 0.45 17.22 -1.94
C PRO A 486 0.52 15.82 -1.32
N GLY A 487 0.02 14.82 -2.04
CA GLY A 487 0.16 13.41 -1.67
C GLY A 487 -0.90 12.85 -0.71
N ILE A 488 -2.07 13.50 -0.56
CA ILE A 488 -3.19 12.90 0.19
C ILE A 488 -3.69 11.65 -0.57
N PRO A 489 -3.73 10.45 0.05
CA PRO A 489 -4.25 9.28 -0.63
C PRO A 489 -5.73 9.45 -1.02
N LEU A 490 -6.12 8.96 -2.20
CA LEU A 490 -7.50 9.05 -2.68
C LEU A 490 -8.51 8.44 -1.69
N GLN A 491 -8.16 7.34 -1.03
CA GLN A 491 -8.96 6.73 0.03
C GLN A 491 -9.23 7.69 1.19
N ALA A 492 -8.21 8.42 1.64
CA ALA A 492 -8.36 9.40 2.72
C ALA A 492 -9.27 10.56 2.30
N CYS A 493 -9.19 11.01 1.04
CA CYS A 493 -10.13 11.99 0.50
C CYS A 493 -11.57 11.47 0.52
N ILE A 494 -11.80 10.21 0.13
CA ILE A 494 -13.13 9.58 0.10
C ILE A 494 -13.70 9.41 1.51
N ASP A 495 -12.91 8.90 2.45
CA ASP A 495 -13.36 8.65 3.82
C ASP A 495 -13.59 9.95 4.60
N HIS A 496 -12.71 10.95 4.42
CA HIS A 496 -12.91 12.27 5.01
C HIS A 496 -14.21 12.91 4.49
N GLN A 497 -14.40 12.90 3.16
CA GLN A 497 -15.62 13.44 2.54
C GLN A 497 -16.87 12.64 2.93
N TYR A 498 -16.73 11.33 3.20
CA TYR A 498 -17.82 10.52 3.72
C TYR A 498 -18.20 10.90 5.14
N ASN A 499 -17.24 11.12 6.03
CA ASN A 499 -17.53 11.52 7.41
C ASN A 499 -18.36 12.80 7.43
N ASP A 500 -17.95 13.80 6.65
CA ASP A 500 -18.69 15.06 6.50
C ASP A 500 -20.07 14.84 5.84
N SER A 501 -20.17 13.87 4.93
CA SER A 501 -21.41 13.51 4.24
C SER A 501 -22.56 13.18 5.18
N ARG A 502 -22.27 12.46 6.27
CA ARG A 502 -23.27 11.91 7.20
C ARG A 502 -24.08 12.98 7.91
N VAL A 503 -23.58 14.21 7.90
CA VAL A 503 -24.24 15.41 8.44
C VAL A 503 -24.77 16.28 7.31
N MET A 504 -24.02 16.44 6.23
CA MET A 504 -24.41 17.26 5.08
C MET A 504 -25.64 16.72 4.34
N ASP A 505 -25.74 15.41 4.16
CA ASP A 505 -26.78 14.75 3.36
C ASP A 505 -28.16 14.70 4.05
N LYS A 506 -28.24 15.10 5.32
CA LYS A 506 -29.48 15.18 6.11
C LYS A 506 -30.10 16.58 6.09
N ARG A 507 -29.49 17.52 5.38
CA ARG A 507 -29.98 18.91 5.36
C ARG A 507 -31.31 19.00 4.61
N PRO A 508 -32.26 19.79 5.11
CA PRO A 508 -33.60 19.89 4.51
C PRO A 508 -33.55 20.23 3.03
N GLY A 509 -34.42 19.58 2.27
CA GLY A 509 -34.62 19.88 0.85
C GLY A 509 -33.51 19.42 -0.10
N MET A 510 -32.47 18.72 0.36
CA MET A 510 -31.41 18.22 -0.51
C MET A 510 -31.93 17.08 -1.42
N TYR A 511 -31.91 17.32 -2.73
CA TYR A 511 -32.34 16.35 -3.73
C TYR A 511 -31.25 15.33 -4.05
N LEU A 512 -30.03 15.77 -4.36
CA LEU A 512 -28.86 14.89 -4.57
C LEU A 512 -27.55 15.68 -4.42
N LYS A 513 -26.44 14.94 -4.29
CA LYS A 513 -25.09 15.51 -4.39
C LYS A 513 -24.20 14.72 -5.35
N TYR A 514 -23.54 15.43 -6.26
CA TYR A 514 -22.37 14.92 -6.98
C TYR A 514 -21.07 15.29 -6.27
N LEU A 515 -20.15 14.33 -6.17
CA LEU A 515 -18.83 14.51 -5.56
C LEU A 515 -17.72 14.36 -6.61
N PRO A 516 -17.38 15.42 -7.36
CA PRO A 516 -16.34 15.36 -8.37
C PRO A 516 -14.93 15.34 -7.75
N PHE A 517 -14.01 14.63 -8.42
CA PHE A 517 -12.59 14.61 -8.09
C PHE A 517 -11.74 14.67 -9.36
N ARG A 518 -10.63 15.41 -9.27
CA ARG A 518 -9.60 15.47 -10.30
C ARG A 518 -8.22 15.59 -9.65
N TYR A 519 -7.27 14.81 -10.14
CA TYR A 519 -5.86 14.95 -9.83
C TYR A 519 -5.15 15.66 -11.00
N ASP A 520 -4.27 16.60 -10.70
CA ASP A 520 -3.43 17.26 -11.70
C ASP A 520 -2.02 16.68 -11.66
N GLU A 521 -1.63 16.02 -12.74
CA GLU A 521 -0.35 15.29 -12.82
C GLU A 521 0.88 16.21 -12.82
N VAL A 522 0.73 17.47 -13.28
CA VAL A 522 1.84 18.43 -13.41
C VAL A 522 2.14 19.09 -12.08
N THR A 523 1.10 19.51 -11.37
CA THR A 523 1.21 20.24 -10.10
C THR A 523 1.10 19.35 -8.87
N ALA A 524 0.73 18.07 -9.05
CA ALA A 524 0.37 17.12 -8.00
C ALA A 524 -0.79 17.61 -7.09
N LYS A 525 -1.57 18.58 -7.57
CA LYS A 525 -2.69 19.17 -6.85
C LYS A 525 -3.96 18.33 -7.02
N GLN A 526 -4.77 18.30 -5.96
CA GLN A 526 -6.05 17.61 -5.95
C GLN A 526 -7.18 18.62 -5.92
N PHE A 527 -8.13 18.44 -6.82
CA PHE A 527 -9.35 19.23 -6.92
C PHE A 527 -10.54 18.36 -6.55
N THR A 528 -11.33 18.82 -5.59
CA THR A 528 -12.55 18.13 -5.17
C THR A 528 -13.62 19.15 -4.79
N GLY A 529 -14.77 18.71 -4.29
CA GLY A 529 -15.90 19.61 -4.05
C GLY A 529 -17.23 18.88 -4.00
N GLY A 530 -18.31 19.62 -4.19
CA GLY A 530 -19.65 19.06 -4.30
C GLY A 530 -20.56 19.94 -5.13
N SER A 531 -21.42 19.32 -5.93
CA SER A 531 -22.56 19.98 -6.58
C SER A 531 -23.83 19.43 -5.96
N TYR A 532 -24.55 20.28 -5.24
CA TYR A 532 -25.69 19.95 -4.40
C TYR A 532 -26.94 20.55 -5.02
N LEU A 533 -28.00 19.76 -5.14
CA LEU A 533 -29.29 20.20 -5.70
C LEU A 533 -30.34 20.24 -4.60
N PHE A 534 -31.19 21.25 -4.58
CA PHE A 534 -32.22 21.48 -3.56
C PHE A 534 -33.59 21.76 -4.16
N ASP A 535 -34.64 21.36 -3.45
CA ASP A 535 -36.04 21.61 -3.81
C ASP A 535 -36.37 23.11 -3.91
N THR A 536 -35.86 23.94 -3.00
CA THR A 536 -36.10 25.39 -2.88
C THR A 536 -34.78 26.18 -2.89
N LEU A 537 -34.84 27.44 -3.31
CA LEU A 537 -33.69 28.34 -3.26
C LEU A 537 -33.32 28.69 -1.81
N GLU A 538 -34.31 28.77 -0.93
CA GLU A 538 -34.17 29.07 0.48
C GLU A 538 -33.35 27.98 1.19
N ASN A 539 -33.65 26.71 0.94
CA ASN A 539 -32.87 25.58 1.48
C ASN A 539 -31.42 25.60 0.99
N ALA A 540 -31.19 25.97 -0.29
CA ALA A 540 -29.84 26.13 -0.82
C ALA A 540 -29.07 27.28 -0.15
N LYS A 541 -29.72 28.43 0.08
CA LYS A 541 -29.13 29.58 0.79
C LYS A 541 -28.79 29.23 2.23
N GLU A 542 -29.71 28.56 2.93
CA GLU A 542 -29.51 28.13 4.32
C GLU A 542 -28.39 27.10 4.43
N TYR A 543 -28.33 26.13 3.51
CA TYR A 543 -27.22 25.19 3.45
C TYR A 543 -25.87 25.90 3.27
N ALA A 544 -25.79 26.86 2.35
CA ALA A 544 -24.54 27.59 2.11
C ALA A 544 -24.14 28.48 3.29
N ARG A 545 -25.11 29.13 3.96
CA ARG A 545 -24.88 29.87 5.21
C ARG A 545 -24.32 28.94 6.28
N TRP A 546 -24.99 27.81 6.53
CA TRP A 546 -24.57 26.81 7.50
C TRP A 546 -23.16 26.27 7.23
N VAL A 547 -22.83 25.92 5.98
CA VAL A 547 -21.48 25.44 5.60
C VAL A 547 -20.39 26.50 5.82
N ARG A 548 -20.71 27.79 5.62
CA ARG A 548 -19.76 28.90 5.79
C ARG A 548 -19.59 29.30 7.26
N GLU A 549 -20.67 29.34 8.00
CA GLU A 549 -20.72 30.02 9.31
C GLU A 549 -20.80 29.05 10.49
N ASP A 550 -21.54 27.94 10.36
CA ASP A 550 -21.91 27.12 11.51
C ASP A 550 -21.19 25.77 11.54
N TYR A 551 -20.85 25.22 10.37
CA TYR A 551 -20.31 23.87 10.30
C TYR A 551 -18.83 23.85 10.66
N GLU A 552 -18.53 23.17 11.77
CA GLU A 552 -17.17 22.99 12.29
C GLU A 552 -16.78 21.51 12.28
N VAL A 553 -15.52 21.26 11.97
CA VAL A 553 -14.93 19.91 11.87
C VAL A 553 -13.60 19.85 12.61
N GLY A 554 -13.26 18.67 13.12
CA GLY A 554 -12.08 18.39 13.94
C GLY A 554 -12.44 17.92 15.36
N ASP A 555 -11.71 16.92 15.87
CA ASP A 555 -11.99 16.30 17.17
C ASP A 555 -11.42 17.13 18.34
N GLU A 556 -10.14 17.51 18.28
CA GLU A 556 -9.45 18.23 19.36
C GLU A 556 -9.43 19.76 19.14
N THR A 557 -9.32 20.21 17.89
CA THR A 557 -9.37 21.63 17.49
C THR A 557 -10.40 21.80 16.39
N LYS A 558 -11.54 22.40 16.75
CA LYS A 558 -12.62 22.69 15.80
C LYS A 558 -12.22 23.85 14.89
N SER A 559 -12.36 23.66 13.59
CA SER A 559 -12.17 24.69 12.57
C SER A 559 -13.41 24.78 11.69
N LYS A 560 -13.69 25.97 11.13
CA LYS A 560 -14.77 26.13 10.16
C LYS A 560 -14.50 25.23 8.95
N PHE A 561 -15.54 24.56 8.46
CA PHE A 561 -15.39 23.56 7.42
C PHE A 561 -14.68 24.09 6.17
N LEU A 562 -14.97 25.31 5.72
CA LEU A 562 -14.33 25.91 4.54
C LEU A 562 -12.91 26.44 4.79
N GLU A 563 -12.47 26.54 6.04
CA GLU A 563 -11.19 27.10 6.48
C GLU A 563 -10.22 26.02 6.98
N GLN A 564 -10.54 24.74 6.73
CA GLN A 564 -9.70 23.62 7.13
C GLN A 564 -8.27 23.78 6.57
N PRO A 565 -7.22 23.51 7.37
CA PRO A 565 -5.82 23.64 6.95
C PRO A 565 -5.43 22.82 5.72
N LEU A 566 -6.24 21.82 5.35
CA LEU A 566 -6.05 20.98 4.17
C LEU A 566 -6.29 21.75 2.86
N PHE A 567 -7.09 22.81 2.90
CA PHE A 567 -7.52 23.55 1.72
C PHE A 567 -6.57 24.70 1.42
N GLU A 568 -5.98 24.71 0.23
CA GLU A 568 -5.25 25.87 -0.31
C GLU A 568 -6.22 26.99 -0.67
N SER A 569 -7.36 26.60 -1.25
CA SER A 569 -8.48 27.50 -1.49
C SER A 569 -9.79 26.74 -1.47
N SER A 570 -10.84 27.42 -1.00
CA SER A 570 -12.21 26.93 -0.97
C SER A 570 -13.14 27.97 -1.60
N SER A 571 -14.18 27.50 -2.28
CA SER A 571 -15.26 28.36 -2.78
C SER A 571 -16.60 27.70 -2.50
N CYS A 572 -17.62 28.51 -2.17
CA CYS A 572 -18.98 28.06 -1.95
C CYS A 572 -19.91 29.06 -2.62
N GLN A 573 -20.73 28.61 -3.57
CA GLN A 573 -21.62 29.46 -4.36
C GLN A 573 -23.03 28.88 -4.39
N VAL A 574 -24.01 29.77 -4.26
CA VAL A 574 -25.44 29.46 -4.32
C VAL A 574 -25.95 29.82 -5.70
N TRP A 575 -26.84 29.00 -6.24
CA TRP A 575 -27.40 29.16 -7.56
C TRP A 575 -28.92 29.02 -7.53
N LYS A 576 -29.59 29.84 -8.33
CA LYS A 576 -30.98 29.59 -8.74
C LYS A 576 -30.96 28.58 -9.88
N VAL A 577 -31.77 27.54 -9.78
CA VAL A 577 -31.89 26.52 -10.84
C VAL A 577 -32.88 27.03 -11.88
N MET A 578 -32.39 27.23 -13.10
CA MET A 578 -33.19 27.65 -14.24
C MET A 578 -33.92 26.47 -14.87
N GLY A 579 -33.30 25.29 -14.82
CA GLY A 579 -33.88 24.01 -15.17
C GLY A 579 -32.86 22.89 -14.92
N ALA A 580 -33.35 21.69 -14.63
CA ALA A 580 -32.52 20.52 -14.34
C ALA A 580 -33.18 19.26 -14.90
N HIS A 581 -32.42 18.46 -15.64
CA HIS A 581 -32.96 17.27 -16.32
C HIS A 581 -32.00 16.08 -16.15
N SER A 582 -32.57 14.88 -15.98
CA SER A 582 -31.86 13.60 -16.03
C SER A 582 -32.27 12.85 -17.29
N PHE A 583 -31.36 12.66 -18.24
CA PHE A 583 -31.59 11.92 -19.47
C PHE A 583 -31.44 10.40 -19.28
N ALA A 584 -30.67 9.99 -18.27
CA ALA A 584 -30.39 8.61 -17.95
C ALA A 584 -30.69 8.29 -16.48
N PRO A 585 -30.77 7.00 -16.11
CA PRO A 585 -30.81 6.58 -14.72
C PRO A 585 -29.59 7.08 -13.97
N ILE A 586 -29.78 7.46 -12.71
CA ILE A 586 -28.74 8.04 -11.85
C ILE A 586 -27.55 7.10 -11.63
N GLU A 587 -27.78 5.79 -11.76
CA GLU A 587 -26.77 4.72 -11.72
C GLU A 587 -25.76 4.82 -12.85
N GLU A 588 -26.13 5.44 -13.97
CA GLU A 588 -25.25 5.60 -15.12
C GLU A 588 -24.39 6.87 -15.02
N HIS A 589 -24.60 7.73 -14.03
CA HIS A 589 -23.87 8.99 -13.91
C HIS A 589 -22.48 8.74 -13.31
N ALA A 590 -21.42 9.00 -14.07
CA ALA A 590 -20.05 8.64 -13.65
C ALA A 590 -19.03 9.78 -13.73
N VAL A 591 -19.19 10.71 -14.67
CA VAL A 591 -18.24 11.82 -14.88
C VAL A 591 -18.99 13.15 -14.88
N GLY A 592 -18.49 14.12 -14.12
CA GLY A 592 -19.05 15.46 -14.05
C GLY A 592 -18.22 16.48 -14.80
N ARG A 593 -18.88 17.48 -15.38
CA ARG A 593 -18.24 18.70 -15.87
C ARG A 593 -19.03 19.92 -15.41
N LEU A 594 -18.34 20.83 -14.73
CA LEU A 594 -18.88 22.06 -14.19
C LEU A 594 -18.24 23.25 -14.88
N GLN A 595 -19.05 24.12 -15.46
CA GLN A 595 -18.60 25.29 -16.21
C GLN A 595 -19.33 26.55 -15.76
N TYR A 596 -18.61 27.67 -15.62
CA TYR A 596 -19.16 28.98 -15.28
C TYR A 596 -18.74 30.03 -16.31
N TRP A 597 -19.65 30.94 -16.61
CA TRP A 597 -19.39 32.09 -17.46
C TRP A 597 -19.94 33.38 -16.85
N SER A 598 -19.34 34.51 -17.21
CA SER A 598 -19.91 35.83 -16.94
C SER A 598 -21.17 36.07 -17.78
N CYS A 599 -22.10 36.83 -17.23
CA CYS A 599 -23.33 37.22 -17.91
C CYS A 599 -23.50 38.73 -17.83
N ASP A 600 -23.57 39.40 -18.98
CA ASP A 600 -23.60 40.86 -19.05
C ASP A 600 -24.98 41.42 -19.46
N VAL A 601 -26.01 40.56 -19.50
CA VAL A 601 -27.37 40.91 -19.97
C VAL A 601 -28.24 41.34 -18.78
N GLU A 602 -29.03 42.41 -18.94
CA GLU A 602 -29.95 42.90 -17.90
C GLU A 602 -31.10 41.91 -17.62
N ASP A 603 -31.70 41.30 -18.65
CA ASP A 603 -32.78 40.31 -18.54
C ASP A 603 -32.28 38.85 -18.58
N ALA A 604 -31.09 38.60 -18.05
CA ALA A 604 -30.42 37.29 -18.12
C ALA A 604 -31.29 36.11 -17.68
N GLU A 605 -32.11 36.27 -16.63
CA GLU A 605 -32.95 35.19 -16.12
C GLU A 605 -34.01 34.75 -17.15
N THR A 606 -34.73 35.69 -17.75
CA THR A 606 -35.77 35.40 -18.74
C THR A 606 -35.18 34.74 -19.97
N THR A 607 -34.08 35.29 -20.49
CA THR A 607 -33.38 34.74 -21.66
C THR A 607 -32.84 33.33 -21.41
N LEU A 608 -32.39 33.03 -20.18
CA LEU A 608 -31.96 31.69 -19.79
C LEU A 608 -33.14 30.69 -19.72
N ARG A 609 -34.32 31.12 -19.26
CA ARG A 609 -35.52 30.26 -19.28
C ARG A 609 -35.94 29.92 -20.69
N GLU A 610 -35.95 30.90 -21.59
CA GLU A 610 -36.29 30.70 -23.00
C GLU A 610 -35.26 29.82 -23.72
N SER A 611 -33.99 29.96 -23.37
CA SER A 611 -32.89 29.18 -23.95
C SER A 611 -32.73 27.78 -23.36
N TYR A 612 -33.40 27.47 -22.24
CA TYR A 612 -33.22 26.21 -21.52
C TYR A 612 -33.48 24.99 -22.41
N ALA A 613 -34.57 24.99 -23.18
CA ALA A 613 -34.91 23.87 -24.06
C ALA A 613 -33.82 23.59 -25.12
N LYS A 614 -33.25 24.66 -25.70
CA LYS A 614 -32.16 24.56 -26.68
C LYS A 614 -30.88 24.03 -26.06
N LEU A 615 -30.50 24.53 -24.88
CA LEU A 615 -29.31 24.08 -24.14
C LEU A 615 -29.45 22.64 -23.63
N ARG A 616 -30.65 22.25 -23.19
CA ARG A 616 -30.98 20.88 -22.80
C ARG A 616 -30.82 19.94 -24.00
N ALA A 617 -31.38 20.26 -25.16
CA ALA A 617 -31.23 19.46 -26.38
C ALA A 617 -29.77 19.33 -26.83
N ALA A 618 -28.97 20.39 -26.63
CA ALA A 618 -27.55 20.36 -26.90
C ALA A 618 -26.77 19.44 -25.95
N ALA A 619 -27.08 19.48 -24.66
CA ALA A 619 -26.50 18.56 -23.67
C ALA A 619 -26.84 17.10 -24.02
N GLU A 620 -28.08 16.84 -24.43
CA GLU A 620 -28.52 15.52 -24.90
C GLU A 620 -27.76 15.06 -26.15
N THR A 621 -27.55 15.96 -27.12
CA THR A 621 -26.73 15.69 -28.33
C THR A 621 -25.29 15.37 -27.98
N GLN A 622 -24.76 15.95 -26.89
CA GLN A 622 -23.44 15.59 -26.35
C GLN A 622 -23.43 14.27 -25.57
N ASN A 623 -24.55 13.54 -25.53
CA ASN A 623 -24.75 12.31 -24.79
C ASN A 623 -24.57 12.48 -23.26
N ALA A 624 -25.05 13.62 -22.73
CA ALA A 624 -25.10 13.86 -21.30
C ALA A 624 -26.12 12.92 -20.63
N ALA A 625 -25.78 12.45 -19.43
CA ALA A 625 -26.66 11.69 -18.56
C ALA A 625 -27.57 12.61 -17.71
N ALA A 626 -27.09 13.80 -17.34
CA ALA A 626 -27.90 14.86 -16.73
C ALA A 626 -27.34 16.25 -17.06
N PHE A 627 -28.21 17.26 -16.95
CA PHE A 627 -27.89 18.66 -17.24
C PHE A 627 -28.62 19.60 -16.29
N TRP A 628 -27.88 20.49 -15.62
CA TRP A 628 -28.42 21.57 -14.80
C TRP A 628 -27.96 22.92 -15.34
N LEU A 629 -28.93 23.83 -15.50
CA LEU A 629 -28.70 25.23 -15.84
C LEU A 629 -28.90 26.08 -14.60
N LEU A 630 -27.90 26.87 -14.24
CA LEU A 630 -27.76 27.54 -12.96
C LEU A 630 -27.46 29.02 -13.16
N TYR A 631 -28.04 29.90 -12.35
CA TYR A 631 -27.82 31.34 -12.45
C TYR A 631 -27.68 32.00 -11.08
N ASP A 632 -26.75 32.95 -10.97
CA ASP A 632 -26.54 33.80 -9.80
C ASP A 632 -26.65 35.27 -10.23
N ALA A 633 -27.76 35.90 -9.85
CA ALA A 633 -28.09 37.26 -10.23
C ALA A 633 -27.17 38.31 -9.55
N GLU A 634 -26.73 38.04 -8.32
CA GLU A 634 -25.89 38.97 -7.55
C GLU A 634 -24.50 39.08 -8.17
N LYS A 635 -23.93 37.94 -8.55
CA LYS A 635 -22.60 37.88 -9.18
C LYS A 635 -22.64 37.99 -10.69
N LYS A 636 -23.84 38.02 -11.29
CA LYS A 636 -24.06 37.99 -12.74
C LYS A 636 -23.29 36.88 -13.44
N VAL A 637 -23.39 35.66 -12.92
CA VAL A 637 -22.74 34.47 -13.49
C VAL A 637 -23.73 33.36 -13.79
N LEU A 638 -23.46 32.67 -14.89
CA LEU A 638 -24.20 31.51 -15.39
C LEU A 638 -23.35 30.26 -15.19
N ALA A 639 -23.98 29.14 -14.87
CA ALA A 639 -23.31 27.86 -14.70
C ALA A 639 -24.06 26.70 -15.38
N ALA A 640 -23.29 25.73 -15.86
CA ALA A 640 -23.79 24.45 -16.33
C ALA A 640 -23.10 23.30 -15.58
N GLN A 641 -23.89 22.44 -14.95
CA GLN A 641 -23.41 21.18 -14.37
C GLN A 641 -23.92 20.04 -15.25
N LEU A 642 -23.00 19.29 -15.84
CA LEU A 642 -23.27 18.13 -16.68
C LEU A 642 -22.80 16.87 -15.97
N ALA A 643 -23.58 15.79 -16.10
CA ALA A 643 -23.15 14.43 -15.79
C ALA A 643 -23.11 13.61 -17.08
N PHE A 644 -22.17 12.68 -17.20
CA PHE A 644 -22.02 11.80 -18.35
C PHE A 644 -21.89 10.35 -17.92
N LYS A 645 -22.28 9.46 -18.85
CA LYS A 645 -22.13 8.02 -18.70
C LYS A 645 -20.66 7.62 -18.76
N LYS A 646 -20.33 6.52 -18.08
CA LYS A 646 -19.02 5.87 -18.27
C LYS A 646 -19.01 5.11 -19.59
N GLU A 647 -17.88 5.11 -20.29
CA GLU A 647 -17.63 4.18 -21.39
C GLU A 647 -17.71 2.73 -20.90
N THR A 648 -18.05 1.81 -21.82
CA THR A 648 -18.13 0.38 -21.53
C THR A 648 -16.80 -0.17 -21.00
N GLY A 649 -16.84 -0.80 -19.83
CA GLY A 649 -15.69 -1.36 -19.14
C GLY A 649 -15.76 -1.11 -17.63
N SER A 650 -15.10 -1.95 -16.83
CA SER A 650 -15.00 -1.79 -15.36
C SER A 650 -13.55 -1.59 -14.91
N ASP A 651 -12.64 -1.27 -15.83
CA ASP A 651 -11.23 -1.02 -15.58
C ASP A 651 -10.92 0.50 -15.51
N GLU A 652 -9.78 0.88 -14.94
CA GLU A 652 -9.35 2.29 -14.88
C GLU A 652 -9.17 2.90 -16.29
N SER A 653 -8.84 2.09 -17.29
CA SER A 653 -8.74 2.56 -18.68
C SER A 653 -10.06 3.12 -19.20
N SER A 654 -11.19 2.49 -18.86
CA SER A 654 -12.53 3.00 -19.17
C SER A 654 -12.82 4.33 -18.46
N ALA A 655 -12.40 4.50 -17.21
CA ALA A 655 -12.57 5.75 -16.46
C ALA A 655 -11.71 6.89 -17.05
N ARG A 656 -10.46 6.61 -17.42
CA ARG A 656 -9.57 7.59 -18.09
C ARG A 656 -10.12 8.03 -19.44
N ARG A 657 -10.60 7.10 -20.27
CA ARG A 657 -11.24 7.45 -21.55
C ARG A 657 -12.52 8.24 -21.35
N SER A 658 -13.37 7.83 -20.40
CA SER A 658 -14.59 8.56 -20.06
C SER A 658 -14.28 10.01 -19.64
N PHE A 659 -13.27 10.21 -18.80
CA PHE A 659 -12.80 11.53 -18.39
C PHE A 659 -12.30 12.34 -19.61
N ALA A 660 -11.40 11.78 -20.41
CA ALA A 660 -10.82 12.46 -21.57
C ALA A 660 -11.88 12.81 -22.62
N ALA A 661 -12.83 11.91 -22.88
CA ALA A 661 -13.94 12.11 -23.79
C ALA A 661 -14.84 13.26 -23.34
N VAL A 662 -15.13 13.36 -22.03
CA VAL A 662 -15.93 14.47 -21.47
C VAL A 662 -15.17 15.79 -21.50
N ALA A 663 -13.88 15.77 -21.16
CA ALA A 663 -13.03 16.95 -21.19
C ALA A 663 -12.86 17.53 -22.60
N ALA A 664 -12.85 16.65 -23.63
CA ALA A 664 -12.75 17.04 -25.03
C ALA A 664 -14.06 17.55 -25.65
N LYS A 665 -15.21 17.42 -24.97
CA LYS A 665 -16.48 17.93 -25.50
C LYS A 665 -16.45 19.46 -25.63
N PRO A 666 -17.12 20.03 -26.64
CA PRO A 666 -17.23 21.47 -26.75
C PRO A 666 -18.00 22.04 -25.56
N ALA A 667 -17.52 23.15 -25.02
CA ALA A 667 -18.26 23.93 -24.03
C ALA A 667 -19.61 24.36 -24.62
N LEU A 668 -20.64 24.47 -23.78
CA LEU A 668 -21.97 24.88 -24.21
C LEU A 668 -22.05 26.37 -24.63
N GLU A 669 -20.95 27.12 -24.48
CA GLU A 669 -20.87 28.56 -24.77
C GLU A 669 -21.28 28.93 -26.20
N ASN A 670 -20.95 28.09 -27.19
CA ASN A 670 -21.31 28.32 -28.60
C ASN A 670 -22.81 28.29 -28.87
N LEU A 671 -23.61 27.86 -27.90
CA LEU A 671 -25.07 27.76 -28.00
C LEU A 671 -25.79 28.75 -27.08
N LEU A 672 -25.04 29.48 -26.26
CA LEU A 672 -25.57 30.58 -25.47
C LEU A 672 -25.92 31.76 -26.39
N PRO A 673 -27.01 32.49 -26.12
CA PRO A 673 -27.33 33.72 -26.83
C PRO A 673 -26.21 34.77 -26.68
N GLU A 674 -26.09 35.69 -27.64
CA GLU A 674 -25.10 36.78 -27.56
C GLU A 674 -25.24 37.56 -26.24
N GLY A 675 -24.11 37.80 -25.57
CA GLY A 675 -24.06 38.45 -24.25
C GLY A 675 -24.24 37.52 -23.04
N LEU A 676 -24.77 36.31 -23.24
CA LEU A 676 -24.76 35.25 -22.23
C LEU A 676 -23.50 34.40 -22.42
N GLY A 677 -22.58 34.47 -21.46
CA GLY A 677 -21.33 33.71 -21.52
C GLY A 677 -20.15 34.44 -22.15
N SER A 678 -20.08 35.78 -21.97
CA SER A 678 -19.05 36.64 -22.57
C SER A 678 -17.61 36.21 -22.25
N LYS A 679 -17.40 35.57 -21.10
CA LYS A 679 -16.11 35.01 -20.69
C LYS A 679 -16.30 33.73 -19.89
N LEU A 680 -15.63 32.67 -20.29
CA LEU A 680 -15.48 31.45 -19.49
C LEU A 680 -14.65 31.77 -18.24
N LEU A 681 -15.25 31.63 -17.06
CA LEU A 681 -14.61 31.89 -15.77
C LEU A 681 -14.06 30.60 -15.14
N PHE A 682 -14.70 29.47 -15.42
CA PHE A 682 -14.36 28.19 -14.81
C PHE A 682 -14.77 27.03 -15.72
N ASP A 683 -13.89 26.03 -15.87
CA ASP A 683 -14.23 24.76 -16.50
C ASP A 683 -13.46 23.63 -15.80
N ARG A 684 -14.20 22.69 -15.21
CA ARG A 684 -13.60 21.53 -14.56
C ARG A 684 -14.39 20.27 -14.83
N THR A 685 -13.70 19.32 -15.44
CA THR A 685 -14.13 17.92 -15.52
C THR A 685 -13.56 17.14 -14.34
N GLY A 686 -14.32 16.20 -13.78
CA GLY A 686 -13.93 15.34 -12.68
C GLY A 686 -14.72 14.04 -12.64
N LEU A 687 -14.13 12.98 -12.10
CA LEU A 687 -14.82 11.71 -11.88
C LEU A 687 -15.68 11.82 -10.63
N PHE A 688 -16.91 11.27 -10.66
CA PHE A 688 -17.72 11.20 -9.45
C PHE A 688 -17.18 10.09 -8.55
N LEU A 689 -16.64 10.47 -7.40
CA LEU A 689 -16.24 9.51 -6.37
C LEU A 689 -17.47 8.87 -5.76
N THR A 690 -18.46 9.69 -5.41
CA THR A 690 -19.72 9.27 -4.82
C THR A 690 -20.86 10.15 -5.31
N ILE A 691 -22.04 9.56 -5.45
CA ILE A 691 -23.30 10.30 -5.63
C ILE A 691 -24.14 10.04 -4.40
N TRP A 692 -24.53 11.07 -3.65
CA TRP A 692 -25.40 10.89 -2.49
C TRP A 692 -26.86 11.06 -2.90
N LEU A 693 -27.70 10.17 -2.36
CA LEU A 693 -29.09 10.01 -2.74
C LEU A 693 -30.02 10.13 -1.52
N PRO A 694 -30.16 11.32 -0.91
CA PRO A 694 -31.00 11.52 0.28
C PRO A 694 -32.44 11.02 0.09
N ARG A 695 -33.03 11.27 -1.08
CA ARG A 695 -34.41 10.84 -1.38
C ARG A 695 -34.54 9.32 -1.45
N SER A 696 -33.54 8.63 -1.97
CA SER A 696 -33.56 7.17 -2.04
C SER A 696 -33.41 6.58 -0.64
N ARG A 697 -32.49 7.12 0.18
CA ARG A 697 -32.35 6.79 1.61
C ARG A 697 -33.67 6.97 2.37
N ASP A 698 -34.33 8.11 2.22
CA ASP A 698 -35.56 8.43 2.94
C ASP A 698 -36.73 7.53 2.51
N ASN A 699 -36.67 6.96 1.30
CA ASN A 699 -37.62 5.97 0.79
C ASN A 699 -37.19 4.50 1.07
N GLY A 700 -36.16 4.27 1.90
CA GLY A 700 -35.67 2.93 2.24
C GLY A 700 -34.84 2.26 1.14
N GLY A 701 -34.42 3.01 0.13
CA GLY A 701 -33.51 2.59 -0.93
C GLY A 701 -32.05 2.89 -0.64
N CYS A 702 -31.21 2.73 -1.65
CA CYS A 702 -29.77 2.99 -1.57
C CYS A 702 -29.46 4.45 -1.24
N ALA A 703 -28.61 4.71 -0.23
CA ALA A 703 -28.27 6.07 0.19
C ALA A 703 -27.22 6.76 -0.70
N ARG A 704 -26.45 5.99 -1.48
CA ARG A 704 -25.34 6.52 -2.28
C ARG A 704 -24.89 5.56 -3.37
N LEU A 705 -24.38 6.09 -4.46
CA LEU A 705 -23.70 5.32 -5.51
C LEU A 705 -22.21 5.62 -5.50
N ILE A 706 -21.41 4.62 -5.91
CA ILE A 706 -19.97 4.75 -6.15
C ILE A 706 -19.76 4.37 -7.63
N PRO A 707 -20.05 5.27 -8.58
CA PRO A 707 -20.21 4.93 -10.01
C PRO A 707 -18.93 4.35 -10.65
N ASN A 708 -17.81 4.61 -9.99
CA ASN A 708 -16.48 4.36 -10.48
C ASN A 708 -15.76 3.24 -9.68
N TYR A 709 -16.47 2.52 -8.82
CA TYR A 709 -15.96 1.31 -8.16
C TYR A 709 -15.71 0.16 -9.17
N PRO A 710 -14.68 -0.71 -8.98
CA PRO A 710 -13.69 -0.74 -7.91
C PRO A 710 -12.46 0.15 -8.13
N PHE A 711 -12.44 0.95 -9.20
CA PHE A 711 -11.30 1.83 -9.51
C PHE A 711 -11.19 2.95 -8.47
N VAL A 712 -12.31 3.59 -8.15
CA VAL A 712 -12.41 4.46 -6.98
C VAL A 712 -12.56 3.53 -5.78
N PRO A 713 -11.68 3.66 -4.77
CA PRO A 713 -11.78 2.85 -3.57
C PRO A 713 -13.17 2.96 -2.94
N ALA A 714 -13.66 1.86 -2.37
CA ALA A 714 -14.90 1.92 -1.59
C ALA A 714 -14.71 2.83 -0.36
N ILE A 715 -15.82 3.37 0.13
CA ILE A 715 -15.84 4.08 1.41
C ILE A 715 -15.55 3.05 2.51
N THR A 716 -14.48 3.26 3.29
CA THR A 716 -14.09 2.37 4.39
C THR A 716 -14.51 2.89 5.77
N ALA A 717 -14.85 4.17 5.86
CA ALA A 717 -15.43 4.77 7.05
C ALA A 717 -16.79 4.14 7.39
N GLN A 718 -16.96 3.69 8.64
CA GLN A 718 -18.16 2.99 9.08
C GLN A 718 -19.35 3.94 9.27
N ASP A 719 -20.55 3.42 9.00
CA ASP A 719 -21.79 3.94 9.58
C ASP A 719 -21.77 3.65 11.08
N ALA A 720 -21.24 4.60 11.87
CA ALA A 720 -21.35 4.59 13.33
C ALA A 720 -22.81 4.60 13.80
#